data_AF-A0AAJ3UJ94-F1
#
_entry.id   AF-A0AAJ3UJ94-F1
#
_cell.length_a   1.000
_cell.length_b   1.000
_cell.length_c   1.000
_cell.angle_alpha   90.00
_cell.angle_beta   90.00
_cell.angle_gamma   90.00
#
_symmetry.space_group_name_H-M   'P 1'
#
loop_
_entity.id
_entity.type
_entity.pdbx_description
1 polymer ?
#
loop_
_entity_poly.entity_id
_entity_poly.type
_entity_poly.pdbx_seq_one_letter_code
_entity_poly.pdbx_strand_id
1 'polypeptide(L)'
;MSGVNRIVGKGRLTPAKTARFSFDGETYTALEGDTVASALIAHGVHLLGRSFKYHRARGILSAGAEEPNALIDVARDKARKQPNVRATVQEVFDGMIVNSQNRWPSLAFDVGAVNNLMSPFFAAGFYYKTFMWPRAAWKSVYEPLIRRAAGLGVAPTEEDPDHYASRYAHCDVLVVGAGVAGLSAALAAAGTGAKVILCDEQAEVGGALRYDAGVTIDGQEGYAWAQKAVARLKAMDNVDVLVRTTAFGYYNHNFVGLAERVTDHIAKPSQDLPRERLWQVRAKRVVLANGAIERHMVFPNNDRPGIMLASAARMYLNHYGVAVGTKVGIYTAHDSAYEAAFDLKRAGVSVAAIVDCRQAPGAAVLEEARALGIDVLTGQSVINTAGRLRISSMTVARNGGGSPRKIAVDALLVSAGWTPSVHLFSQSRGKVAFDAESQRFLPGSYAQDCLSVGACNGTDDLQRTIEESLAAGELMAQATGRSSGEKIAISAEQAYDWTGGMIGAAEGAGPKTNAKAFIDFQHDVCAKDIRLAVREGMHSIEHIKRFTTNGMASDQGKLSNMHGLAIAAEMLGKEIPQVGLTTFRAPYTPVTYGTLVGHSRGELFDPTRKTPLHNWEEAHGAVFEDVGNWKRAWFYPQAGESMHQAVARECRTARESAGIFDASTLGKIEVVGPDAAKFLNLIYTNAWDTLKPGKARYGIMTREDGFVYDDGVVGRLAEDRFHVTTTTGGAPRVLHHMEDYLQTEFPDLKVWLTSVTEQWAVIAVQGPKARAIVEPLVEGVDLSNEAFPHMSVAECTVCGVPARLFRVSFTGEIGFEINVPADYGQSVLEAVWANAEPLDACVYGTETMHVLRAEKGYIIVGQDTDGTVTPDDAGVAWAVSKKKKDFVGIRGLQRPDLVKEGRKQLVGLVTKDPKLVLEEGAQVVANPNEPKPMTMLGHVTSSYWSENCGRSIAFALVAGGRARMGETLYVPMPDRTIAVEVTDLVFFDKEGGRIHG
;
A
#
# COMPACT_ATOMS: atom_id res chain seq x y z
N MET A 1 -15.38 16.49 39.78
CA MET A 1 -14.76 15.15 39.64
C MET A 1 -15.09 14.61 38.27
N SER A 2 -14.10 14.12 37.52
CA SER A 2 -14.23 13.68 36.12
C SER A 2 -14.82 12.27 35.94
N GLY A 3 -15.65 11.80 36.88
CA GLY A 3 -16.32 10.49 36.83
C GLY A 3 -16.53 9.86 38.21
N VAL A 4 -17.54 8.99 38.34
CA VAL A 4 -17.92 8.30 39.58
C VAL A 4 -16.93 7.23 40.02
N ASN A 5 -16.17 6.67 39.09
CA ASN A 5 -15.19 5.61 39.34
C ASN A 5 -13.75 6.15 39.45
N ARG A 6 -13.54 7.46 39.27
CA ARG A 6 -12.20 8.05 39.44
C ARG A 6 -11.92 8.29 40.92
N ILE A 7 -10.80 7.77 41.40
CA ILE A 7 -10.39 7.89 42.80
C ILE A 7 -9.55 9.16 42.96
N VAL A 8 -10.01 10.06 43.83
CA VAL A 8 -9.32 11.33 44.12
C VAL A 8 -7.89 11.05 44.62
N GLY A 9 -6.90 11.72 44.04
CA GLY A 9 -5.49 11.59 44.42
C GLY A 9 -4.80 10.30 43.94
N LYS A 10 -5.43 9.52 43.05
CA LYS A 10 -4.83 8.35 42.41
C LYS A 10 -4.61 8.58 40.91
N GLY A 11 -3.76 7.76 40.31
CA GLY A 11 -3.32 7.92 38.92
C GLY A 11 -2.24 8.97 38.76
N ARG A 12 -1.74 9.12 37.53
CA ARG A 12 -0.61 10.00 37.18
C ARG A 12 -1.01 11.22 36.35
N LEU A 13 -2.28 11.28 35.89
CA LEU A 13 -2.77 12.39 35.09
C LEU A 13 -3.13 13.65 35.89
N THR A 14 -3.04 13.68 37.21
CA THR A 14 -3.37 14.90 37.98
C THR A 14 -2.08 15.66 38.33
N PRO A 15 -1.94 16.97 38.01
CA PRO A 15 -2.96 17.90 37.50
C PRO A 15 -2.98 18.06 35.97
N ALA A 16 -3.89 17.38 35.26
CA ALA A 16 -4.19 17.60 33.84
C ALA A 16 -5.46 18.44 33.65
N LYS A 17 -5.56 19.05 32.47
CA LYS A 17 -6.76 19.79 32.05
C LYS A 17 -7.92 18.83 31.80
N THR A 18 -9.14 19.33 31.94
CA THR A 18 -10.35 18.59 31.58
C THR A 18 -10.68 18.79 30.10
N ALA A 19 -10.93 17.70 29.38
CA ALA A 19 -11.48 17.69 28.03
C ALA A 19 -12.94 17.21 28.05
N ARG A 20 -13.76 17.69 27.11
CA ARG A 20 -15.14 17.21 26.90
C ARG A 20 -15.23 16.44 25.59
N PHE A 21 -15.94 15.33 25.58
CA PHE A 21 -16.20 14.54 24.38
C PHE A 21 -17.60 13.95 24.44
N SER A 22 -18.12 13.51 23.31
CA SER A 22 -19.40 12.79 23.27
C SER A 22 -19.22 11.32 22.93
N PHE A 23 -19.98 10.44 23.59
CA PHE A 23 -20.11 9.04 23.23
C PHE A 23 -21.58 8.72 23.00
N ASP A 24 -21.94 8.25 21.80
CA ASP A 24 -23.32 7.93 21.42
C ASP A 24 -24.32 9.09 21.63
N GLY A 25 -23.84 10.34 21.49
CA GLY A 25 -24.63 11.56 21.66
C GLY A 25 -24.68 12.11 23.09
N GLU A 26 -24.21 11.36 24.08
CA GLU A 26 -24.10 11.83 25.47
C GLU A 26 -22.74 12.46 25.72
N THR A 27 -22.70 13.55 26.50
CA THR A 27 -21.46 14.27 26.80
C THR A 27 -20.79 13.77 28.07
N TYR A 28 -19.49 13.52 27.99
CA TYR A 28 -18.63 13.05 29.07
C TYR A 28 -17.44 14.00 29.26
N THR A 29 -16.75 13.85 30.39
CA THR A 29 -15.50 14.56 30.70
C THR A 29 -14.34 13.59 30.84
N ALA A 30 -13.15 14.00 30.44
CA ALA A 30 -11.91 13.26 30.57
C ALA A 30 -10.80 14.18 31.11
N LEU A 31 -9.73 13.61 31.62
CA LEU A 31 -8.47 14.32 31.84
C LEU A 31 -7.61 14.19 30.58
N GLU A 32 -6.90 15.23 30.20
CA GLU A 32 -5.91 15.16 29.12
C GLU A 32 -4.91 14.02 29.41
N GLY A 33 -4.70 13.15 28.42
CA GLY A 33 -3.97 11.88 28.55
C GLY A 33 -4.85 10.64 28.79
N ASP A 34 -6.12 10.79 29.18
CA ASP A 34 -7.06 9.67 29.19
C ASP A 34 -7.25 9.13 27.77
N THR A 35 -7.40 7.81 27.66
CA THR A 35 -7.99 7.16 26.48
C THR A 35 -9.51 7.13 26.59
N VAL A 36 -10.21 6.97 25.47
CA VAL A 36 -11.68 6.84 25.46
C VAL A 36 -12.15 5.74 26.43
N ALA A 37 -11.44 4.62 26.48
CA ALA A 37 -11.73 3.52 27.41
C ALA A 37 -11.60 3.97 28.88
N SER A 38 -10.47 4.60 29.25
CA SER A 38 -10.26 5.07 30.63
C SER A 38 -11.28 6.12 31.06
N ALA A 39 -11.63 7.05 30.16
CA ALA A 39 -12.63 8.07 30.43
C ALA A 39 -14.03 7.47 30.60
N LEU A 40 -14.43 6.53 29.75
CA LEU A 40 -15.74 5.88 29.86
C LEU A 40 -15.86 5.01 31.13
N ILE A 41 -14.80 4.28 31.51
CA ILE A 41 -14.79 3.55 32.79
C ILE A 41 -14.87 4.52 33.96
N ALA A 42 -14.22 5.69 33.90
CA ALA A 42 -14.33 6.71 34.94
C ALA A 42 -15.79 7.15 35.18
N HIS A 43 -16.62 7.13 34.14
CA HIS A 43 -18.06 7.43 34.22
C HIS A 43 -18.96 6.20 34.43
N GLY A 44 -18.40 5.03 34.70
CA GLY A 44 -19.17 3.80 34.93
C GLY A 44 -19.74 3.16 33.66
N VAL A 45 -19.26 3.56 32.49
CA VAL A 45 -19.67 3.01 31.20
C VAL A 45 -18.79 1.81 30.85
N HIS A 46 -19.35 0.61 30.95
CA HIS A 46 -18.65 -0.64 30.64
C HIS A 46 -19.14 -1.33 29.36
N LEU A 47 -20.33 -0.98 28.87
CA LEU A 47 -20.90 -1.51 27.65
C LEU A 47 -20.48 -0.62 26.48
N LEU A 48 -19.60 -1.10 25.61
CA LEU A 48 -19.05 -0.32 24.49
C LEU A 48 -19.33 -0.93 23.12
N GLY A 49 -19.77 -2.19 23.06
CA GLY A 49 -19.98 -2.86 21.79
C GLY A 49 -20.96 -4.03 21.86
N ARG A 50 -21.26 -4.55 20.68
CA ARG A 50 -22.04 -5.76 20.46
C ARG A 50 -21.25 -6.73 19.59
N SER A 51 -21.23 -8.00 19.99
CA SER A 51 -20.43 -9.01 19.30
C SER A 51 -20.92 -9.23 17.87
N PHE A 52 -19.99 -9.53 16.96
CA PHE A 52 -20.22 -9.60 15.52
C PHE A 52 -21.38 -10.52 15.11
N LYS A 53 -21.42 -11.74 15.65
CA LYS A 53 -22.33 -12.80 15.20
C LYS A 53 -23.52 -12.95 16.13
N TYR A 54 -23.27 -12.95 17.43
CA TYR A 54 -24.29 -13.21 18.44
C TYR A 54 -24.92 -11.94 19.01
N HIS A 55 -24.42 -10.73 18.68
CA HIS A 55 -24.89 -9.47 19.25
C HIS A 55 -24.91 -9.47 20.79
N ARG A 56 -23.96 -10.19 21.40
CA ARG A 56 -23.79 -10.22 22.85
C ARG A 56 -23.22 -8.90 23.32
N ALA A 57 -23.63 -8.46 24.51
CA ALA A 57 -23.09 -7.26 25.13
C ALA A 57 -21.58 -7.44 25.37
N ARG A 58 -20.76 -6.49 24.89
CA ARG A 58 -19.30 -6.49 25.05
C ARG A 58 -18.82 -5.20 25.71
N GLY A 59 -17.77 -5.35 26.50
CA GLY A 59 -17.09 -4.26 27.18
C GLY A 59 -15.59 -4.32 26.97
N ILE A 60 -14.90 -3.31 27.51
CA ILE A 60 -13.44 -3.20 27.48
C ILE A 60 -12.82 -4.44 28.13
N LEU A 61 -11.89 -5.09 27.42
CA LEU A 61 -11.20 -6.28 27.90
C LEU A 61 -9.75 -6.00 28.30
N SER A 62 -9.10 -5.03 27.66
CA SER A 62 -7.68 -4.75 27.77
C SER A 62 -7.39 -3.25 27.98
N ALA A 63 -6.13 -2.83 27.87
CA ALA A 63 -5.73 -1.43 27.94
C ALA A 63 -4.71 -1.03 26.85
N GLY A 64 -4.58 -1.83 25.78
CA GLY A 64 -3.61 -1.61 24.70
C GLY A 64 -4.16 -1.97 23.31
N ALA A 65 -3.24 -2.24 22.38
CA ALA A 65 -3.55 -2.56 20.99
C ALA A 65 -4.16 -3.97 20.79
N GLU A 66 -4.14 -4.79 21.84
CA GLU A 66 -4.75 -6.12 21.92
C GLU A 66 -6.27 -6.10 22.15
N GLU A 67 -6.89 -4.93 22.32
CA GLU A 67 -8.33 -4.79 22.55
C GLU A 67 -9.17 -5.37 21.40
N PRO A 68 -10.06 -6.36 21.68
CA PRO A 68 -10.91 -6.99 20.67
C PRO A 68 -12.37 -6.53 20.69
N ASN A 69 -12.84 -5.87 21.75
CA ASN A 69 -14.27 -5.59 21.95
C ASN A 69 -14.62 -4.12 21.72
N ALA A 70 -13.88 -3.21 22.35
CA ALA A 70 -14.21 -1.79 22.39
C ALA A 70 -13.75 -1.05 21.13
N LEU A 71 -14.33 -1.42 19.98
CA LEU A 71 -14.15 -0.73 18.71
C LEU A 71 -15.17 0.41 18.55
N ILE A 72 -14.68 1.58 18.16
CA ILE A 72 -15.44 2.83 18.08
C ILE A 72 -15.19 3.56 16.75
N ASP A 73 -16.20 4.29 16.32
CA ASP A 73 -16.07 5.32 15.29
C ASP A 73 -15.63 6.62 15.98
N VAL A 74 -14.51 7.19 15.55
CA VAL A 74 -14.02 8.50 16.02
C VAL A 74 -14.20 9.52 14.91
N ALA A 75 -14.74 10.70 15.22
CA ALA A 75 -14.92 11.78 14.27
C ALA A 75 -14.55 13.14 14.86
N ARG A 76 -13.97 14.00 14.02
CA ARG A 76 -13.91 15.45 14.24
C ARG A 76 -15.01 16.18 13.46
N ASP A 77 -15.27 15.69 12.26
CA ASP A 77 -16.27 16.19 11.33
C ASP A 77 -16.71 15.05 10.39
N LYS A 78 -17.48 15.37 9.33
CA LYS A 78 -18.01 14.36 8.40
C LYS A 78 -16.93 13.67 7.55
N ALA A 79 -15.87 14.38 7.21
CA ALA A 79 -14.77 13.88 6.39
C ALA A 79 -13.71 13.17 7.26
N ARG A 80 -13.37 13.77 8.40
CA ARG A 80 -12.45 13.22 9.39
C ARG A 80 -13.15 12.25 10.33
N LYS A 81 -13.54 11.11 9.76
CA LYS A 81 -14.15 9.98 10.49
C LYS A 81 -13.31 8.72 10.29
N GLN A 82 -12.95 8.06 11.38
CA GLN A 82 -12.22 6.79 11.38
C GLN A 82 -13.01 5.71 12.12
N PRO A 83 -13.44 4.64 11.42
CA PRO A 83 -14.08 3.50 12.05
C PRO A 83 -13.08 2.50 12.63
N ASN A 84 -13.56 1.62 13.50
CA ASN A 84 -12.83 0.50 14.09
C ASN A 84 -11.59 0.91 14.90
N VAL A 85 -11.58 2.13 15.44
CA VAL A 85 -10.54 2.59 16.36
C VAL A 85 -10.73 1.87 17.70
N ARG A 86 -9.64 1.48 18.36
CA ARG A 86 -9.74 0.89 19.71
C ARG A 86 -9.87 2.00 20.74
N ALA A 87 -10.90 1.92 21.58
CA ALA A 87 -11.10 2.88 22.66
C ALA A 87 -9.91 2.93 23.64
N THR A 88 -9.13 1.85 23.73
CA THR A 88 -7.97 1.69 24.61
C THR A 88 -6.73 2.45 24.15
N VAL A 89 -6.65 2.84 22.87
CA VAL A 89 -5.47 3.54 22.31
C VAL A 89 -5.78 4.97 21.87
N GLN A 90 -7.06 5.30 21.67
CA GLN A 90 -7.48 6.64 21.29
C GLN A 90 -7.47 7.58 22.50
N GLU A 91 -6.51 8.51 22.53
CA GLU A 91 -6.47 9.62 23.48
C GLU A 91 -7.65 10.58 23.25
N VAL A 92 -8.31 11.00 24.33
CA VAL A 92 -9.42 11.96 24.28
C VAL A 92 -8.87 13.37 24.03
N PHE A 93 -9.50 14.10 23.09
CA PHE A 93 -9.29 15.53 22.89
C PHE A 93 -10.62 16.29 23.03
N ASP A 94 -10.56 17.58 23.35
CA ASP A 94 -11.76 18.40 23.54
C ASP A 94 -12.57 18.52 22.24
N GLY A 95 -13.87 18.27 22.33
CA GLY A 95 -14.80 18.25 21.19
C GLY A 95 -14.82 16.93 20.39
N MET A 96 -14.11 15.88 20.82
CA MET A 96 -14.13 14.57 20.16
C MET A 96 -15.56 13.99 20.10
N ILE A 97 -15.94 13.44 18.94
CA ILE A 97 -17.19 12.71 18.74
C ILE A 97 -16.87 11.22 18.60
N VAL A 98 -17.45 10.39 19.48
CA VAL A 98 -17.29 8.95 19.48
C VAL A 98 -18.66 8.27 19.34
N ASN A 99 -18.74 7.25 18.49
CA ASN A 99 -19.92 6.40 18.38
C ASN A 99 -19.56 4.92 18.53
N SER A 100 -20.43 4.18 19.20
CA SER A 100 -20.33 2.74 19.26
C SER A 100 -20.82 2.08 17.98
N GLN A 101 -20.34 0.86 17.78
CA GLN A 101 -20.41 0.12 16.54
C GLN A 101 -21.31 -1.13 16.64
N ASN A 102 -21.78 -1.63 15.49
CA ASN A 102 -22.51 -2.90 15.35
C ASN A 102 -23.75 -3.06 16.26
N ARG A 103 -24.60 -2.03 16.37
CA ARG A 103 -25.77 -1.99 17.28
C ARG A 103 -27.02 -1.40 16.62
N TRP A 104 -28.21 -1.89 16.97
CA TRP A 104 -29.47 -1.22 16.60
C TRP A 104 -30.66 -1.50 17.55
N PRO A 105 -31.41 -0.46 18.00
CA PRO A 105 -31.14 0.97 17.82
C PRO A 105 -30.06 1.51 18.77
N SER A 106 -29.72 0.81 19.86
CA SER A 106 -28.74 1.29 20.85
C SER A 106 -27.92 0.15 21.45
N LEU A 107 -26.84 0.45 22.17
CA LEU A 107 -26.07 -0.58 22.86
C LEU A 107 -26.91 -1.29 23.93
N ALA A 108 -27.75 -0.58 24.69
CA ALA A 108 -28.52 -1.17 25.80
C ALA A 108 -29.75 -1.98 25.32
N PHE A 109 -30.36 -1.56 24.21
CA PHE A 109 -31.48 -2.20 23.53
C PHE A 109 -31.09 -2.49 22.08
N ASP A 110 -30.59 -3.71 21.86
CA ASP A 110 -30.12 -4.19 20.55
C ASP A 110 -31.00 -5.34 20.07
N VAL A 111 -31.73 -5.14 18.97
CA VAL A 111 -32.66 -6.14 18.41
C VAL A 111 -31.90 -7.35 17.86
N GLY A 112 -30.66 -7.14 17.40
CA GLY A 112 -29.77 -8.22 16.96
C GLY A 112 -29.50 -9.28 18.02
N ALA A 113 -29.69 -8.96 19.31
CA ALA A 113 -29.49 -9.89 20.43
C ALA A 113 -30.37 -11.16 20.34
N VAL A 114 -31.44 -11.17 19.54
CA VAL A 114 -32.21 -12.37 19.21
C VAL A 114 -31.34 -13.46 18.57
N ASN A 115 -30.30 -13.09 17.81
CA ASN A 115 -29.34 -14.03 17.21
C ASN A 115 -28.67 -14.95 18.25
N ASN A 116 -28.49 -14.45 19.49
CA ASN A 116 -27.93 -15.25 20.56
C ASN A 116 -28.83 -16.44 20.95
N LEU A 117 -30.16 -16.32 20.82
CA LEU A 117 -31.11 -17.43 21.04
C LEU A 117 -31.01 -18.47 19.91
N MET A 118 -30.79 -18.01 18.67
CA MET A 118 -30.58 -18.87 17.50
C MET A 118 -29.15 -19.42 17.36
N SER A 119 -28.28 -19.18 18.35
CA SER A 119 -26.87 -19.60 18.30
C SER A 119 -26.58 -21.08 17.97
N PRO A 120 -27.45 -22.08 18.27
CA PRO A 120 -27.24 -23.45 17.80
C PRO A 120 -27.19 -23.60 16.27
N PHE A 121 -27.86 -22.73 15.51
CA PHE A 121 -27.85 -22.74 14.05
C PHE A 121 -26.61 -22.07 13.46
N PHE A 122 -25.96 -21.20 14.23
CA PHE A 122 -24.77 -20.48 13.80
C PHE A 122 -23.49 -21.19 14.29
N ALA A 123 -23.30 -22.45 13.94
CA ALA A 123 -22.04 -23.16 14.21
C ALA A 123 -20.88 -22.59 13.35
N ALA A 124 -19.63 -22.87 13.74
CA ALA A 124 -18.49 -22.57 12.86
C ALA A 124 -18.67 -23.23 11.49
N GLY A 125 -18.35 -22.49 10.44
CA GLY A 125 -18.52 -22.92 9.04
C GLY A 125 -19.94 -22.96 8.49
N PHE A 126 -20.98 -22.56 9.26
CA PHE A 126 -22.37 -22.51 8.77
C PHE A 126 -22.51 -21.71 7.46
N TYR A 127 -21.81 -20.58 7.33
CA TYR A 127 -21.84 -19.74 6.15
C TYR A 127 -21.45 -20.48 4.85
N TYR A 128 -20.46 -21.39 4.94
CA TYR A 128 -20.04 -22.24 3.82
C TYR A 128 -21.08 -23.29 3.44
N LYS A 129 -22.00 -23.63 4.35
CA LYS A 129 -23.03 -24.66 4.12
C LYS A 129 -24.36 -24.04 3.67
N THR A 130 -24.65 -22.79 4.05
CA THR A 130 -25.98 -22.18 3.88
C THR A 130 -26.08 -21.16 2.75
N PHE A 131 -25.06 -20.33 2.51
CA PHE A 131 -25.19 -19.19 1.59
C PHE A 131 -24.68 -19.47 0.16
N MET A 132 -24.46 -20.73 -0.20
CA MET A 132 -23.94 -21.11 -1.53
C MET A 132 -25.04 -21.47 -2.55
N TRP A 133 -26.28 -21.71 -2.11
CA TRP A 133 -27.34 -22.21 -2.97
C TRP A 133 -28.69 -21.53 -2.70
N PRO A 134 -29.45 -21.14 -3.75
CA PRO A 134 -29.11 -21.17 -5.17
C PRO A 134 -28.11 -20.06 -5.54
N ARG A 135 -27.22 -20.32 -6.51
CA ARG A 135 -26.15 -19.37 -6.93
C ARG A 135 -26.68 -17.98 -7.31
N ALA A 136 -27.88 -17.90 -7.88
CA ALA A 136 -28.52 -16.62 -8.24
C ALA A 136 -28.88 -15.76 -7.02
N ALA A 137 -29.16 -16.37 -5.87
CA ALA A 137 -29.50 -15.66 -4.64
C ALA A 137 -28.30 -15.01 -3.95
N TRP A 138 -27.06 -15.42 -4.29
CA TRP A 138 -25.86 -14.82 -3.73
C TRP A 138 -25.81 -13.31 -3.96
N LYS A 139 -25.89 -12.87 -5.23
CA LYS A 139 -25.75 -11.44 -5.59
C LYS A 139 -26.92 -10.59 -5.10
N SER A 140 -28.14 -11.13 -5.13
CA SER A 140 -29.36 -10.33 -4.93
C SER A 140 -29.96 -10.43 -3.52
N VAL A 141 -29.62 -11.45 -2.74
CA VAL A 141 -30.20 -11.70 -1.40
C VAL A 141 -29.13 -11.80 -0.34
N TYR A 142 -28.21 -12.78 -0.47
CA TYR A 142 -27.25 -13.07 0.60
C TYR A 142 -26.17 -12.00 0.72
N GLU A 143 -25.51 -11.63 -0.37
CA GLU A 143 -24.41 -10.66 -0.37
C GLU A 143 -24.83 -9.27 0.15
N PRO A 144 -25.95 -8.66 -0.28
CA PRO A 144 -26.34 -7.35 0.23
C PRO A 144 -26.68 -7.36 1.73
N LEU A 145 -27.41 -8.38 2.19
CA LEU A 145 -27.77 -8.54 3.61
C LEU A 145 -26.55 -8.82 4.48
N ILE A 146 -25.66 -9.71 4.03
CA ILE A 146 -24.41 -10.04 4.73
C ILE A 146 -23.50 -8.81 4.77
N ARG A 147 -23.29 -8.09 3.66
CA ARG A 147 -22.44 -6.87 3.66
C ARG A 147 -22.97 -5.81 4.62
N ARG A 148 -24.30 -5.63 4.68
CA ARG A 148 -24.93 -4.70 5.62
C ARG A 148 -24.77 -5.13 7.08
N ALA A 149 -24.77 -6.44 7.35
CA ALA A 149 -24.64 -7.00 8.71
C ALA A 149 -23.19 -7.28 9.13
N ALA A 150 -22.25 -7.40 8.20
CA ALA A 150 -20.88 -7.87 8.46
C ALA A 150 -19.86 -6.74 8.69
N GLY A 151 -20.25 -5.48 8.56
CA GLY A 151 -19.40 -4.34 8.87
C GLY A 151 -19.45 -3.98 10.36
N LEU A 152 -18.29 -3.87 11.03
CA LEU A 152 -18.24 -3.36 12.40
C LEU A 152 -18.36 -1.83 12.43
N GLY A 153 -17.71 -1.09 11.52
CA GLY A 153 -17.75 0.37 11.45
C GLY A 153 -18.00 0.91 10.04
N VAL A 154 -18.33 2.21 9.93
CA VAL A 154 -18.73 2.86 8.67
C VAL A 154 -17.66 3.86 8.23
N ALA A 155 -17.04 3.60 7.08
CA ALA A 155 -16.07 4.50 6.46
C ALA A 155 -16.74 5.82 5.99
N PRO A 156 -16.02 6.95 5.99
CA PRO A 156 -16.51 8.20 5.43
C PRO A 156 -16.72 8.11 3.91
N THR A 157 -17.66 8.90 3.39
CA THR A 157 -17.90 9.05 1.95
C THR A 157 -17.31 10.34 1.38
N GLU A 158 -16.96 11.29 2.24
CA GLU A 158 -16.27 12.54 1.87
C GLU A 158 -14.77 12.27 1.68
N GLU A 159 -14.10 13.08 0.86
CA GLU A 159 -12.66 12.98 0.65
C GLU A 159 -11.91 13.31 1.95
N ASP A 160 -10.82 12.58 2.22
CA ASP A 160 -9.95 12.86 3.35
C ASP A 160 -9.18 14.19 3.15
N PRO A 161 -9.49 15.22 3.96
CA PRO A 161 -8.90 16.55 3.82
C PRO A 161 -7.51 16.64 4.47
N ASP A 162 -7.08 15.62 5.21
CA ASP A 162 -5.78 15.63 5.86
C ASP A 162 -4.67 15.26 4.88
N HIS A 163 -3.46 15.73 5.17
CA HIS A 163 -2.25 15.40 4.42
C HIS A 163 -1.36 14.47 5.25
N TYR A 164 -0.51 13.72 4.55
CA TYR A 164 0.32 12.66 5.10
C TYR A 164 1.77 12.89 4.68
N ALA A 165 2.71 12.53 5.56
CA ALA A 165 4.13 12.73 5.30
C ALA A 165 4.90 11.40 5.29
N SER A 166 6.03 11.39 4.59
CA SER A 166 6.97 10.28 4.56
C SER A 166 8.37 10.75 4.95
N ARG A 167 9.12 9.91 5.68
CA ARG A 167 10.53 10.12 6.04
C ARG A 167 11.33 8.85 5.78
N TYR A 168 12.48 9.03 5.13
CA TYR A 168 13.49 7.99 4.99
C TYR A 168 14.59 8.26 6.02
N ALA A 169 14.88 7.27 6.87
CA ALA A 169 15.85 7.45 7.95
C ALA A 169 16.83 6.27 8.01
N HIS A 170 18.03 6.55 8.51
CA HIS A 170 19.06 5.55 8.81
C HIS A 170 19.54 5.74 10.25
N CYS A 171 19.78 4.63 10.94
CA CYS A 171 20.37 4.63 12.27
C CYS A 171 21.36 3.49 12.44
N ASP A 172 22.25 3.61 13.42
CA ASP A 172 23.12 2.51 13.81
C ASP A 172 22.29 1.44 14.55
N VAL A 173 21.46 1.85 15.52
CA VAL A 173 20.60 0.95 16.29
C VAL A 173 19.15 1.46 16.31
N LEU A 174 18.21 0.64 15.85
CA LEU A 174 16.78 0.87 16.05
C LEU A 174 16.30 0.04 17.25
N VAL A 175 15.71 0.68 18.25
CA VAL A 175 15.09 0.02 19.40
C VAL A 175 13.57 0.13 19.29
N VAL A 176 12.89 -1.02 19.28
CA VAL A 176 11.43 -1.09 19.14
C VAL A 176 10.78 -1.50 20.46
N GLY A 177 10.03 -0.56 21.04
CA GLY A 177 9.41 -0.67 22.35
C GLY A 177 10.20 0.12 23.39
N ALA A 178 9.52 0.96 24.18
CA ALA A 178 10.10 1.82 25.22
C ALA A 178 9.63 1.42 26.62
N GLY A 179 9.50 0.10 26.86
CA GLY A 179 9.49 -0.46 28.21
C GLY A 179 10.89 -0.44 28.84
N VAL A 180 11.03 -1.02 30.04
CA VAL A 180 12.32 -1.07 30.77
C VAL A 180 13.46 -1.66 29.92
N ALA A 181 13.18 -2.72 29.16
CA ALA A 181 14.15 -3.36 28.27
C ALA A 181 14.63 -2.41 27.16
N GLY A 182 13.69 -1.79 26.44
CA GLY A 182 14.04 -0.88 25.35
C GLY A 182 14.71 0.41 25.80
N LEU A 183 14.28 0.99 26.94
CA LEU A 183 14.95 2.16 27.52
C LEU A 183 16.39 1.83 27.93
N SER A 184 16.61 0.67 28.55
CA SER A 184 17.95 0.21 28.94
C SER A 184 18.85 -0.03 27.72
N ALA A 185 18.33 -0.72 26.69
CA ALA A 185 19.07 -0.95 25.45
C ALA A 185 19.39 0.35 24.70
N ALA A 186 18.44 1.29 24.64
CA ALA A 186 18.64 2.59 24.01
C ALA A 186 19.69 3.43 24.75
N LEU A 187 19.66 3.47 26.09
CA LEU A 187 20.65 4.17 26.90
C LEU A 187 22.06 3.61 26.69
N ALA A 188 22.20 2.28 26.72
CA ALA A 188 23.46 1.60 26.46
C ALA A 188 23.99 1.89 25.06
N ALA A 189 23.16 1.72 24.03
CA ALA A 189 23.54 1.97 22.64
C ALA A 189 23.92 3.44 22.41
N ALA A 190 23.09 4.39 22.88
CA ALA A 190 23.33 5.82 22.71
C ALA A 190 24.60 6.28 23.45
N GLY A 191 24.91 5.69 24.61
CA GLY A 191 26.12 5.98 25.38
C GLY A 191 27.43 5.69 24.63
N THR A 192 27.40 4.83 23.61
CA THR A 192 28.56 4.55 22.73
C THR A 192 28.77 5.59 21.62
N GLY A 193 27.87 6.58 21.50
CA GLY A 193 27.82 7.51 20.38
C GLY A 193 27.13 6.97 19.11
N ALA A 194 26.49 5.80 19.18
CA ALA A 194 25.68 5.27 18.07
C ALA A 194 24.48 6.16 17.78
N LYS A 195 24.11 6.31 16.51
CA LYS A 195 22.82 6.94 16.14
C LYS A 195 21.68 6.00 16.49
N VAL A 196 20.83 6.37 17.44
CA VAL A 196 19.75 5.53 17.94
C VAL A 196 18.39 6.11 17.55
N ILE A 197 17.49 5.26 17.07
CA ILE A 197 16.05 5.59 17.02
C ILE A 197 15.36 4.69 18.03
N LEU A 198 14.64 5.26 18.99
CA LEU A 198 13.75 4.53 19.91
C LEU A 198 12.30 4.84 19.53
N CYS A 199 11.53 3.83 19.14
CA CYS A 199 10.11 4.01 18.83
C CYS A 199 9.20 3.21 19.76
N ASP A 200 8.05 3.79 20.12
CA ASP A 200 7.02 3.13 20.92
C ASP A 200 5.62 3.58 20.49
N GLU A 201 4.68 2.64 20.47
CA GLU A 201 3.30 2.90 20.02
C GLU A 201 2.48 3.76 21.00
N GLN A 202 2.91 3.85 22.26
CA GLN A 202 2.18 4.53 23.32
C GLN A 202 2.42 6.04 23.32
N ALA A 203 1.52 6.75 23.99
CA ALA A 203 1.60 8.19 24.20
C ALA A 203 2.82 8.60 25.06
N GLU A 204 3.14 7.79 26.05
CA GLU A 204 4.24 7.98 26.99
C GLU A 204 5.00 6.66 27.13
N VAL A 205 6.31 6.75 27.34
CA VAL A 205 7.17 5.58 27.55
C VAL A 205 6.89 4.89 28.89
N GLY A 206 7.51 3.73 29.09
CA GLY A 206 7.51 2.99 30.36
C GLY A 206 6.93 1.58 30.25
N GLY A 207 6.17 1.27 29.19
CA GLY A 207 5.59 -0.05 28.99
C GLY A 207 4.82 -0.52 30.24
N ALA A 208 5.19 -1.69 30.78
CA ALA A 208 4.60 -2.27 31.99
C ALA A 208 4.74 -1.38 33.24
N LEU A 209 5.78 -0.54 33.33
CA LEU A 209 5.99 0.38 34.46
C LEU A 209 4.84 1.41 34.59
N ARG A 210 4.04 1.60 33.54
CA ARG A 210 2.81 2.40 33.61
C ARG A 210 1.75 1.78 34.52
N TYR A 211 1.69 0.46 34.68
CA TYR A 211 0.75 -0.15 35.61
C TYR A 211 1.42 -0.81 36.82
N ASP A 212 2.72 -1.09 36.76
CA ASP A 212 3.43 -1.71 37.86
C ASP A 212 3.94 -0.68 38.86
N ALA A 213 3.24 -0.54 39.99
CA ALA A 213 3.57 0.39 41.06
C ALA A 213 4.49 -0.23 42.13
N GLY A 214 4.82 -1.52 42.03
CA GLY A 214 5.64 -2.24 43.01
C GLY A 214 7.13 -2.28 42.68
N VAL A 215 7.53 -1.72 41.53
CA VAL A 215 8.89 -1.78 41.01
C VAL A 215 9.72 -0.56 41.42
N THR A 216 10.94 -0.81 41.89
CA THR A 216 11.95 0.22 42.16
C THR A 216 13.15 0.04 41.23
N ILE A 217 13.63 1.12 40.61
CA ILE A 217 14.81 1.13 39.73
C ILE A 217 15.71 2.30 40.13
N ASP A 218 16.98 2.04 40.42
CA ASP A 218 17.95 3.01 40.96
C ASP A 218 17.39 3.80 42.16
N GLY A 219 16.70 3.09 43.06
CA GLY A 219 16.06 3.68 44.24
C GLY A 219 14.85 4.58 43.97
N GLN A 220 14.35 4.64 42.72
CA GLN A 220 13.18 5.42 42.31
C GLN A 220 12.03 4.51 41.90
N GLU A 221 10.79 5.01 41.98
CA GLU A 221 9.63 4.31 41.41
C GLU A 221 9.82 4.09 39.90
N GLY A 222 9.46 2.90 39.42
CA GLY A 222 9.78 2.45 38.07
C GLY A 222 9.31 3.40 36.95
N TYR A 223 8.08 3.93 37.03
CA TYR A 223 7.61 4.89 36.03
C TYR A 223 8.38 6.20 36.07
N ALA A 224 8.66 6.74 37.25
CA ALA A 224 9.49 7.93 37.43
C ALA A 224 10.90 7.74 36.83
N TRP A 225 11.50 6.57 37.04
CA TRP A 225 12.77 6.21 36.39
C TRP A 225 12.64 6.22 34.86
N ALA A 226 11.57 5.64 34.29
CA ALA A 226 11.36 5.59 32.85
C ALA A 226 11.23 7.00 32.24
N GLN A 227 10.52 7.91 32.91
CA GLN A 227 10.40 9.30 32.47
C GLN A 227 11.75 10.04 32.51
N LYS A 228 12.57 9.77 33.53
CA LYS A 228 13.93 10.32 33.62
C LYS A 228 14.86 9.75 32.54
N ALA A 229 14.76 8.45 32.27
CA ALA A 229 15.54 7.77 31.23
C ALA A 229 15.24 8.33 29.83
N VAL A 230 13.96 8.52 29.47
CA VAL A 230 13.62 9.09 28.17
C VAL A 230 13.97 10.58 28.08
N ALA A 231 13.89 11.34 29.17
CA ALA A 231 14.35 12.73 29.19
C ALA A 231 15.86 12.81 28.91
N ARG A 232 16.66 11.89 29.50
CA ARG A 232 18.08 11.74 29.18
C ARG A 232 18.29 11.43 27.70
N LEU A 233 17.58 10.44 27.15
CA LEU A 233 17.68 10.06 25.73
C LEU A 233 17.34 11.24 24.80
N LYS A 234 16.24 11.95 25.06
CA LYS A 234 15.82 13.13 24.26
C LYS A 234 16.83 14.28 24.28
N ALA A 235 17.67 14.35 25.32
CA ALA A 235 18.71 15.37 25.43
C ALA A 235 20.02 14.99 24.71
N MET A 236 20.11 13.79 24.12
CA MET A 236 21.29 13.32 23.39
C MET A 236 21.13 13.60 21.89
N ASP A 237 22.08 14.31 21.28
CA ASP A 237 22.04 14.72 19.86
C ASP A 237 22.04 13.55 18.87
N ASN A 238 22.42 12.35 19.33
CA ASN A 238 22.47 11.11 18.54
C ASN A 238 21.24 10.22 18.71
N VAL A 239 20.16 10.70 19.35
CA VAL A 239 18.97 9.89 19.65
C VAL A 239 17.69 10.57 19.18
N ASP A 240 16.90 9.86 18.37
CA ASP A 240 15.52 10.21 18.07
C ASP A 240 14.56 9.35 18.91
N VAL A 241 13.68 9.99 19.67
CA VAL A 241 12.63 9.31 20.44
C VAL A 241 11.27 9.55 19.79
N LEU A 242 10.69 8.50 19.22
CA LEU A 242 9.43 8.51 18.49
C LEU A 242 8.33 7.83 19.32
N VAL A 243 7.56 8.59 20.09
CA VAL A 243 6.33 8.11 20.76
C VAL A 243 5.16 8.14 19.79
N ARG A 244 4.03 7.49 20.13
CA ARG A 244 2.87 7.33 19.23
C ARG A 244 3.25 6.74 17.87
N THR A 245 4.31 5.94 17.85
CA THR A 245 4.95 5.45 16.64
C THR A 245 5.01 3.93 16.69
N THR A 246 4.15 3.29 15.91
CA THR A 246 4.10 1.83 15.84
C THR A 246 5.07 1.34 14.78
N ALA A 247 6.04 0.52 15.16
CA ALA A 247 6.77 -0.33 14.21
C ALA A 247 5.80 -1.40 13.69
N PHE A 248 5.25 -1.18 12.49
CA PHE A 248 4.17 -2.01 11.97
C PHE A 248 4.69 -3.16 11.09
N GLY A 249 5.86 -3.00 10.46
CA GLY A 249 6.40 -3.97 9.51
C GLY A 249 7.91 -4.10 9.58
N TYR A 250 8.42 -5.34 9.63
CA TYR A 250 9.84 -5.65 9.51
C TYR A 250 10.11 -6.43 8.21
N TYR A 251 10.89 -5.83 7.31
CA TYR A 251 11.26 -6.33 5.99
C TYR A 251 12.78 -6.62 5.88
N ASN A 252 13.24 -6.98 4.68
CA ASN A 252 14.61 -7.43 4.42
C ASN A 252 15.67 -6.34 4.69
N HIS A 253 16.86 -6.79 5.09
CA HIS A 253 18.05 -6.00 5.40
C HIS A 253 17.78 -4.90 6.45
N ASN A 254 17.12 -5.26 7.56
CA ASN A 254 16.82 -4.33 8.67
C ASN A 254 16.03 -3.08 8.23
N PHE A 255 15.11 -3.26 7.28
CA PHE A 255 14.13 -2.24 6.91
C PHE A 255 12.90 -2.36 7.80
N VAL A 256 12.57 -1.31 8.53
CA VAL A 256 11.40 -1.28 9.41
C VAL A 256 10.51 -0.10 9.05
N GLY A 257 9.24 -0.40 8.78
CA GLY A 257 8.20 0.61 8.58
C GLY A 257 7.61 1.03 9.91
N LEU A 258 7.61 2.33 10.19
CA LEU A 258 6.96 2.91 11.38
C LEU A 258 5.82 3.85 10.97
N ALA A 259 4.73 3.83 11.72
CA ALA A 259 3.60 4.73 11.55
C ALA A 259 3.48 5.62 12.80
N GLU A 260 3.81 6.90 12.65
CA GLU A 260 3.71 7.92 13.69
C GLU A 260 2.37 8.65 13.59
N ARG A 261 1.59 8.65 14.69
CA ARG A 261 0.37 9.45 14.80
C ARG A 261 0.74 10.85 15.30
N VAL A 262 0.71 11.83 14.40
CA VAL A 262 1.18 13.19 14.68
C VAL A 262 0.07 14.07 15.25
N THR A 263 -1.14 14.02 14.67
CA THR A 263 -2.22 14.93 15.11
C THR A 263 -3.49 14.26 15.56
N ASP A 264 -3.63 12.92 15.52
CA ASP A 264 -4.87 12.22 15.91
C ASP A 264 -5.34 12.54 17.34
N HIS A 265 -4.43 12.92 18.24
CA HIS A 265 -4.70 13.29 19.63
C HIS A 265 -4.95 14.80 19.84
N ILE A 266 -4.96 15.61 18.78
CA ILE A 266 -5.09 17.07 18.83
C ILE A 266 -6.48 17.49 18.34
N ALA A 267 -7.17 18.33 19.11
CA ALA A 267 -8.52 18.80 18.78
C ALA A 267 -8.57 19.68 17.52
N LYS A 268 -7.57 20.56 17.36
CA LYS A 268 -7.47 21.53 16.24
C LYS A 268 -6.03 21.55 15.74
N PRO A 269 -5.63 20.60 14.88
CA PRO A 269 -4.27 20.57 14.35
C PRO A 269 -3.97 21.75 13.43
N SER A 270 -2.70 22.18 13.40
CA SER A 270 -2.23 23.13 12.38
C SER A 270 -2.31 22.50 10.99
N GLN A 271 -2.58 23.30 9.96
CA GLN A 271 -2.54 22.87 8.57
C GLN A 271 -1.12 22.52 8.09
N ASP A 272 -0.08 22.91 8.83
CA ASP A 272 1.32 22.58 8.50
C ASP A 272 1.75 21.19 9.00
N LEU A 273 0.92 20.54 9.82
CA LEU A 273 1.24 19.24 10.42
C LEU A 273 0.50 18.11 9.70
N PRO A 274 1.20 17.05 9.26
CA PRO A 274 0.54 15.89 8.69
C PRO A 274 -0.29 15.19 9.76
N ARG A 275 -1.34 14.47 9.35
CA ARG A 275 -2.10 13.64 10.28
C ARG A 275 -1.25 12.51 10.86
N GLU A 276 -0.62 11.78 9.97
CA GLU A 276 0.28 10.67 10.27
C GLU A 276 1.54 10.78 9.41
N ARG A 277 2.64 10.18 9.89
CA ARG A 277 3.91 10.13 9.19
C ARG A 277 4.41 8.70 9.05
N LEU A 278 4.73 8.31 7.82
CA LEU A 278 5.40 7.05 7.51
C LEU A 278 6.92 7.21 7.63
N TRP A 279 7.53 6.43 8.53
CA TRP A 279 8.98 6.30 8.59
C TRP A 279 9.42 5.01 7.91
N GLN A 280 10.38 5.14 7.01
CA GLN A 280 11.06 4.06 6.31
C GLN A 280 12.49 4.00 6.83
N VAL A 281 12.70 3.20 7.87
CA VAL A 281 13.96 3.16 8.62
C VAL A 281 14.82 2.01 8.13
N ARG A 282 16.04 2.31 7.67
CA ARG A 282 17.10 1.33 7.40
C ARG A 282 18.09 1.35 8.55
N ALA A 283 17.95 0.41 9.48
CA ALA A 283 18.85 0.30 10.64
C ALA A 283 20.03 -0.62 10.32
N LYS A 284 21.23 -0.33 10.85
CA LYS A 284 22.31 -1.34 10.79
C LYS A 284 22.03 -2.51 11.71
N ARG A 285 21.45 -2.24 12.89
CA ARG A 285 21.06 -3.22 13.90
C ARG A 285 19.68 -2.90 14.49
N VAL A 286 18.96 -3.92 14.92
CA VAL A 286 17.63 -3.77 15.53
C VAL A 286 17.57 -4.49 16.87
N VAL A 287 17.07 -3.81 17.91
CA VAL A 287 16.70 -4.41 19.19
C VAL A 287 15.17 -4.44 19.30
N LEU A 288 14.62 -5.64 19.46
CA LEU A 288 13.20 -5.88 19.64
C LEU A 288 12.91 -6.01 21.15
N ALA A 289 12.25 -5.01 21.71
CA ALA A 289 11.85 -4.95 23.12
C ALA A 289 10.31 -4.90 23.22
N ASN A 290 9.63 -5.77 22.49
CA ASN A 290 8.18 -5.72 22.25
C ASN A 290 7.31 -6.27 23.40
N GLY A 291 7.92 -6.71 24.50
CA GLY A 291 7.21 -7.17 25.68
C GLY A 291 6.36 -8.43 25.46
N ALA A 292 5.36 -8.63 26.31
CA ALA A 292 4.42 -9.74 26.25
C ALA A 292 2.98 -9.25 26.50
N ILE A 293 2.01 -9.98 25.95
CA ILE A 293 0.58 -9.68 26.04
C ILE A 293 -0.07 -10.65 27.03
N GLU A 294 -0.84 -10.13 28.00
CA GLU A 294 -1.55 -10.96 28.97
C GLU A 294 -2.66 -11.78 28.30
N ARG A 295 -2.79 -13.05 28.68
CA ARG A 295 -3.81 -13.97 28.20
C ARG A 295 -5.05 -13.91 29.10
N HIS A 296 -6.23 -14.02 28.50
CA HIS A 296 -7.48 -14.17 29.24
C HIS A 296 -7.72 -15.61 29.68
N MET A 297 -8.71 -15.82 30.55
CA MET A 297 -9.17 -17.17 30.91
C MET A 297 -10.31 -17.62 29.97
N VAL A 298 -10.26 -18.86 29.49
CA VAL A 298 -11.29 -19.46 28.62
C VAL A 298 -12.26 -20.29 29.47
N PHE A 299 -13.40 -19.70 29.84
CA PHE A 299 -14.42 -20.31 30.70
C PHE A 299 -15.84 -19.89 30.27
N PRO A 300 -16.91 -20.56 30.73
CA PRO A 300 -18.27 -20.24 30.32
C PRO A 300 -18.70 -18.80 30.61
N ASN A 301 -19.21 -18.11 29.58
CA ASN A 301 -19.67 -16.72 29.61
C ASN A 301 -18.58 -15.72 30.05
N ASN A 302 -17.36 -15.89 29.55
CA ASN A 302 -16.22 -15.02 29.81
C ASN A 302 -16.22 -13.69 29.03
N ASP A 303 -17.29 -13.34 28.31
CA ASP A 303 -17.34 -12.21 27.38
C ASP A 303 -18.15 -10.99 27.88
N ARG A 304 -18.72 -11.08 29.09
CA ARG A 304 -19.62 -10.05 29.62
C ARG A 304 -18.88 -8.74 29.90
N PRO A 305 -19.54 -7.57 29.73
CA PRO A 305 -18.95 -6.30 30.13
C PRO A 305 -18.59 -6.29 31.62
N GLY A 306 -17.40 -5.79 31.94
CA GLY A 306 -16.81 -5.84 33.29
C GLY A 306 -15.88 -7.03 33.53
N ILE A 307 -15.80 -7.99 32.60
CA ILE A 307 -14.72 -8.98 32.57
C ILE A 307 -13.56 -8.37 31.77
N MET A 308 -12.36 -8.33 32.36
CA MET A 308 -11.17 -7.72 31.73
C MET A 308 -9.87 -8.36 32.22
N LEU A 309 -8.78 -8.11 31.51
CA LEU A 309 -7.43 -8.52 31.89
C LEU A 309 -7.00 -7.87 33.21
N ALA A 310 -6.25 -8.60 34.03
CA ALA A 310 -5.78 -8.10 35.33
C ALA A 310 -4.81 -6.92 35.17
N SER A 311 -3.89 -6.99 34.20
CA SER A 311 -2.98 -5.89 33.85
C SER A 311 -3.71 -4.65 33.35
N ALA A 312 -4.82 -4.81 32.62
CA ALA A 312 -5.65 -3.70 32.18
C ALA A 312 -6.28 -2.98 33.37
N ALA A 313 -6.80 -3.71 34.35
CA ALA A 313 -7.33 -3.11 35.57
C ALA A 313 -6.26 -2.36 36.38
N ARG A 314 -5.04 -2.90 36.46
CA ARG A 314 -3.90 -2.18 37.05
C ARG A 314 -3.56 -0.91 36.27
N MET A 315 -3.60 -0.95 34.94
CA MET A 315 -3.37 0.23 34.10
C MET A 315 -4.43 1.31 34.36
N TYR A 316 -5.72 0.96 34.35
CA TYR A 316 -6.81 1.89 34.67
C TYR A 316 -6.64 2.51 36.07
N LEU A 317 -6.25 1.70 37.06
CA LEU A 317 -6.07 2.19 38.41
C LEU A 317 -4.81 3.05 38.59
N ASN A 318 -3.65 2.50 38.27
CA ASN A 318 -2.35 3.06 38.66
C ASN A 318 -1.90 4.19 37.73
N HIS A 319 -2.26 4.13 36.43
CA HIS A 319 -1.95 5.20 35.49
C HIS A 319 -3.07 6.24 35.41
N TYR A 320 -4.33 5.80 35.23
CA TYR A 320 -5.45 6.72 35.01
C TYR A 320 -6.19 7.12 36.31
N GLY A 321 -5.99 6.41 37.42
CA GLY A 321 -6.68 6.71 38.69
C GLY A 321 -8.13 6.23 38.71
N VAL A 322 -8.48 5.23 37.90
CA VAL A 322 -9.86 4.79 37.65
C VAL A 322 -10.08 3.38 38.18
N ALA A 323 -11.05 3.23 39.08
CA ALA A 323 -11.52 1.92 39.53
C ALA A 323 -12.39 1.26 38.45
N VAL A 324 -12.15 -0.03 38.19
CA VAL A 324 -12.91 -0.80 37.19
C VAL A 324 -14.24 -1.36 37.74
N GLY A 325 -14.45 -1.24 39.05
CA GLY A 325 -15.65 -1.68 39.75
C GLY A 325 -15.56 -1.38 41.23
N THR A 326 -16.65 -1.61 41.95
CA THR A 326 -16.74 -1.41 43.40
C THR A 326 -16.53 -2.71 44.16
N LYS A 327 -16.88 -3.86 43.55
CA LYS A 327 -16.73 -5.20 44.11
C LYS A 327 -16.18 -6.16 43.07
N VAL A 328 -14.87 -6.37 43.10
CA VAL A 328 -14.10 -7.02 42.04
C VAL A 328 -13.74 -8.45 42.42
N GLY A 329 -14.03 -9.40 41.54
CA GLY A 329 -13.50 -10.77 41.63
C GLY A 329 -12.23 -10.93 40.78
N ILE A 330 -11.37 -11.87 41.15
CA ILE A 330 -10.19 -12.24 40.36
C ILE A 330 -10.30 -13.73 40.02
N TYR A 331 -10.03 -14.09 38.76
CA TYR A 331 -9.90 -15.47 38.32
C TYR A 331 -8.61 -15.67 37.56
N THR A 332 -7.72 -16.51 38.09
CA THR A 332 -6.36 -16.59 37.57
C THR A 332 -5.77 -17.99 37.55
N ALA A 333 -4.76 -18.14 36.70
CA ALA A 333 -3.80 -19.23 36.70
C ALA A 333 -2.36 -18.73 36.93
N HIS A 334 -2.15 -17.47 37.29
CA HIS A 334 -0.84 -16.81 37.29
C HIS A 334 -0.71 -15.77 38.42
N ASP A 335 0.47 -15.65 39.02
CA ASP A 335 0.67 -14.81 40.21
C ASP A 335 0.46 -13.31 39.94
N SER A 336 0.72 -12.81 38.72
CA SER A 336 0.57 -11.39 38.38
C SER A 336 -0.84 -10.82 38.62
N ALA A 337 -1.89 -11.66 38.65
CA ALA A 337 -3.25 -11.21 38.94
C ALA A 337 -3.48 -10.88 40.42
N TYR A 338 -2.66 -11.40 41.33
CA TYR A 338 -2.72 -11.08 42.75
C TYR A 338 -2.39 -9.61 42.99
N GLU A 339 -1.39 -9.07 42.30
CA GLU A 339 -1.05 -7.66 42.41
C GLU A 339 -2.18 -6.74 41.97
N ALA A 340 -2.99 -7.14 40.97
CA ALA A 340 -4.18 -6.38 40.61
C ALA A 340 -5.20 -6.33 41.77
N ALA A 341 -5.35 -7.43 42.51
CA ALA A 341 -6.18 -7.47 43.70
C ALA A 341 -5.60 -6.58 44.82
N PHE A 342 -4.28 -6.60 45.01
CA PHE A 342 -3.60 -5.80 46.03
C PHE A 342 -3.74 -4.30 45.76
N ASP A 343 -3.46 -3.88 44.53
CA ASP A 343 -3.56 -2.48 44.11
C ASP A 343 -5.00 -1.97 44.31
N LEU A 344 -6.00 -2.74 43.87
CA LEU A 344 -7.42 -2.40 44.08
C LEU A 344 -7.78 -2.31 45.57
N LYS A 345 -7.37 -3.30 46.37
CA LYS A 345 -7.65 -3.33 47.81
C LYS A 345 -7.02 -2.13 48.53
N ARG A 346 -5.77 -1.81 48.22
CA ARG A 346 -5.04 -0.65 48.77
C ARG A 346 -5.62 0.69 48.29
N ALA A 347 -6.27 0.72 47.13
CA ALA A 347 -7.02 1.87 46.64
C ALA A 347 -8.44 1.99 47.23
N GLY A 348 -8.85 1.07 48.12
CA GLY A 348 -10.15 1.10 48.79
C GLY A 348 -11.27 0.38 48.03
N VAL A 349 -10.96 -0.35 46.95
CA VAL A 349 -11.93 -1.17 46.22
C VAL A 349 -12.17 -2.50 46.95
N SER A 350 -13.41 -2.97 46.98
CA SER A 350 -13.73 -4.26 47.59
C SER A 350 -13.28 -5.41 46.67
N VAL A 351 -12.40 -6.28 47.17
CA VAL A 351 -12.03 -7.53 46.50
C VAL A 351 -12.91 -8.66 47.07
N ALA A 352 -13.73 -9.27 46.22
CA ALA A 352 -14.69 -10.29 46.63
C ALA A 352 -14.04 -11.64 46.94
N ALA A 353 -13.13 -12.08 46.09
CA ALA A 353 -12.26 -13.26 46.26
C ALA A 353 -11.24 -13.31 45.12
N ILE A 354 -10.09 -13.93 45.39
CA ILE A 354 -9.17 -14.42 44.36
C ILE A 354 -9.46 -15.91 44.15
N VAL A 355 -9.86 -16.27 42.94
CA VAL A 355 -10.09 -17.64 42.51
C VAL A 355 -8.87 -18.08 41.70
N ASP A 356 -8.06 -18.97 42.26
CA ASP A 356 -6.88 -19.49 41.57
C ASP A 356 -7.09 -20.95 41.19
N CYS A 357 -7.00 -21.26 39.90
CA CYS A 357 -7.19 -22.63 39.43
C CYS A 357 -6.04 -23.56 39.82
N ARG A 358 -4.88 -23.01 40.23
CA ARG A 358 -3.73 -23.78 40.71
C ARG A 358 -3.94 -24.21 42.16
N GLN A 359 -3.38 -25.37 42.51
CA GLN A 359 -3.40 -25.86 43.89
C GLN A 359 -2.43 -25.09 44.78
N ALA A 360 -1.27 -24.72 44.25
CA ALA A 360 -0.19 -24.05 44.97
C ALA A 360 0.30 -22.80 44.20
N PRO A 361 -0.37 -21.64 44.37
CA PRO A 361 0.18 -20.34 43.96
C PRO A 361 1.44 -19.97 44.74
N GLY A 362 2.15 -18.92 44.31
CA GLY A 362 3.36 -18.45 44.99
C GLY A 362 3.15 -18.09 46.47
N ALA A 363 4.08 -18.47 47.34
CA ALA A 363 3.94 -18.25 48.78
C ALA A 363 3.85 -16.75 49.15
N ALA A 364 4.67 -15.91 48.53
CA ALA A 364 4.70 -14.47 48.80
C ALA A 364 3.37 -13.76 48.48
N VAL A 365 2.74 -14.11 47.34
CA VAL A 365 1.42 -13.54 46.99
C VAL A 365 0.30 -14.06 47.88
N LEU A 366 0.39 -15.30 48.38
CA LEU A 366 -0.58 -15.83 49.36
C LEU A 366 -0.45 -15.14 50.73
N GLU A 367 0.77 -14.85 51.16
CA GLU A 367 1.05 -14.13 52.40
C GLU A 367 0.52 -12.69 52.33
N GLU A 368 0.78 -11.98 51.24
CA GLU A 368 0.25 -10.62 51.04
C GLU A 368 -1.29 -10.61 50.98
N ALA A 369 -1.90 -11.57 50.27
CA ALA A 369 -3.36 -11.68 50.21
C ALA A 369 -3.96 -11.88 51.62
N ARG A 370 -3.32 -12.69 52.46
CA ARG A 370 -3.72 -12.89 53.86
C ARG A 370 -3.55 -11.62 54.68
N ALA A 371 -2.43 -10.90 54.52
CA ALA A 371 -2.16 -9.63 55.21
C ALA A 371 -3.20 -8.56 54.86
N LEU A 372 -3.66 -8.52 53.61
CA LEU A 372 -4.71 -7.61 53.14
C LEU A 372 -6.15 -8.12 53.43
N GLY A 373 -6.31 -9.30 54.04
CA GLY A 373 -7.60 -9.89 54.36
C GLY A 373 -8.44 -10.25 53.13
N ILE A 374 -7.79 -10.72 52.06
CA ILE A 374 -8.43 -11.15 50.82
C ILE A 374 -8.68 -12.66 50.87
N ASP A 375 -9.92 -13.10 50.60
CA ASP A 375 -10.27 -14.52 50.49
C ASP A 375 -9.63 -15.13 49.24
N VAL A 376 -8.87 -16.22 49.40
CA VAL A 376 -8.17 -16.92 48.30
C VAL A 376 -8.69 -18.34 48.20
N LEU A 377 -9.28 -18.67 47.05
CA LEU A 377 -9.86 -19.96 46.73
C LEU A 377 -8.94 -20.71 45.77
N THR A 378 -7.92 -21.38 46.31
CA THR A 378 -6.98 -22.19 45.51
C THR A 378 -7.61 -23.52 45.06
N GLY A 379 -7.17 -24.03 43.91
CA GLY A 379 -7.71 -25.25 43.32
C GLY A 379 -9.18 -25.14 42.89
N GLN A 380 -9.67 -23.91 42.66
CA GLN A 380 -11.04 -23.62 42.25
C GLN A 380 -11.07 -22.81 40.96
N SER A 381 -12.16 -22.93 40.22
CA SER A 381 -12.34 -22.22 38.94
C SER A 381 -13.66 -21.48 38.90
N VAL A 382 -13.68 -20.35 38.18
CA VAL A 382 -14.93 -19.73 37.75
C VAL A 382 -15.51 -20.55 36.61
N ILE A 383 -16.62 -21.24 36.90
CA ILE A 383 -17.28 -22.14 35.94
C ILE A 383 -18.45 -21.48 35.21
N ASN A 384 -18.88 -20.28 35.62
CA ASN A 384 -19.89 -19.48 34.93
C ASN A 384 -19.94 -18.03 35.43
N THR A 385 -20.58 -17.14 34.66
CA THR A 385 -20.91 -15.76 35.08
C THR A 385 -22.36 -15.40 34.74
N ALA A 386 -22.94 -14.48 35.49
CA ALA A 386 -24.28 -13.94 35.24
C ALA A 386 -24.28 -12.41 35.15
N GLY A 387 -25.26 -11.86 34.42
CA GLY A 387 -25.41 -10.42 34.19
C GLY A 387 -25.82 -10.12 32.74
N ARG A 388 -26.60 -9.08 32.50
CA ARG A 388 -27.12 -8.76 31.15
C ARG A 388 -26.21 -7.78 30.40
N LEU A 389 -26.11 -6.55 30.89
CA LEU A 389 -25.31 -5.47 30.29
C LEU A 389 -23.98 -5.23 31.02
N ARG A 390 -23.80 -5.88 32.17
CA ARG A 390 -22.59 -5.91 32.99
C ARG A 390 -22.63 -7.19 33.82
N ILE A 391 -21.47 -7.72 34.17
CA ILE A 391 -21.39 -8.83 35.12
C ILE A 391 -22.02 -8.44 36.48
N SER A 392 -22.68 -9.40 37.11
CA SER A 392 -23.33 -9.25 38.42
C SER A 392 -22.91 -10.33 39.42
N SER A 393 -22.36 -11.44 38.93
CA SER A 393 -21.81 -12.51 39.77
C SER A 393 -20.93 -13.46 38.98
N MET A 394 -19.99 -14.10 39.69
CA MET A 394 -19.26 -15.27 39.24
C MET A 394 -19.73 -16.52 40.02
N THR A 395 -19.71 -17.67 39.37
CA THR A 395 -19.97 -18.97 40.01
C THR A 395 -18.67 -19.75 40.07
N VAL A 396 -18.26 -20.13 41.28
CA VAL A 396 -16.99 -20.82 41.55
C VAL A 396 -17.25 -22.26 41.98
N ALA A 397 -16.35 -23.18 41.62
CA ALA A 397 -16.39 -24.57 42.09
C ALA A 397 -14.97 -25.13 42.21
N ARG A 398 -14.81 -26.16 43.05
CA ARG A 398 -13.56 -26.91 43.15
C ARG A 398 -13.29 -27.67 41.85
N ASN A 399 -12.04 -27.63 41.39
CA ASN A 399 -11.62 -28.34 40.18
C ASN A 399 -11.83 -29.85 40.36
N GLY A 400 -12.26 -30.55 39.31
CA GLY A 400 -12.58 -31.99 39.37
C GLY A 400 -13.94 -32.35 39.98
N GLY A 401 -14.72 -31.38 40.47
CA GLY A 401 -16.09 -31.58 40.96
C GLY A 401 -16.30 -31.11 42.40
N GLY A 402 -17.31 -30.25 42.60
CA GLY A 402 -17.70 -29.73 43.91
C GLY A 402 -18.95 -28.85 43.82
N SER A 403 -19.61 -28.60 44.95
CA SER A 403 -20.82 -27.75 45.01
C SER A 403 -20.53 -26.32 44.56
N PRO A 404 -21.20 -25.80 43.52
CA PRO A 404 -20.97 -24.43 43.06
C PRO A 404 -21.38 -23.37 44.09
N ARG A 405 -20.55 -22.34 44.26
CA ARG A 405 -20.82 -21.15 45.08
C ARG A 405 -20.97 -19.93 44.18
N LYS A 406 -22.03 -19.14 44.37
CA LYS A 406 -22.24 -17.87 43.65
C LYS A 406 -21.69 -16.70 44.47
N ILE A 407 -20.87 -15.86 43.86
CA ILE A 407 -20.25 -14.67 44.48
C ILE A 407 -20.64 -13.44 43.67
N ALA A 408 -21.26 -12.45 44.32
CA ALA A 408 -21.66 -11.19 43.70
C ALA A 408 -20.43 -10.32 43.41
N VAL A 409 -20.31 -9.84 42.16
CA VAL A 409 -19.22 -8.98 41.66
C VAL A 409 -19.76 -8.05 40.58
N ASP A 410 -19.15 -6.87 40.41
CA ASP A 410 -19.47 -5.93 39.31
C ASP A 410 -18.32 -5.78 38.28
N ALA A 411 -17.18 -6.41 38.56
CA ALA A 411 -16.09 -6.66 37.63
C ALA A 411 -15.40 -8.00 37.96
N LEU A 412 -14.81 -8.63 36.95
CA LEU A 412 -14.01 -9.85 37.10
C LEU A 412 -12.71 -9.70 36.32
N LEU A 413 -11.59 -9.72 37.04
CA LEU A 413 -10.27 -9.69 36.44
C LEU A 413 -9.82 -11.09 36.10
N VAL A 414 -9.24 -11.27 34.92
CA VAL A 414 -8.78 -12.58 34.43
C VAL A 414 -7.32 -12.54 34.03
N SER A 415 -6.59 -13.62 34.31
CA SER A 415 -5.21 -13.78 33.84
C SER A 415 -4.83 -15.25 33.71
N ALA A 416 -4.39 -15.65 32.51
CA ALA A 416 -3.84 -16.96 32.21
C ALA A 416 -2.31 -16.91 32.00
N GLY A 417 -1.64 -15.85 32.47
CA GLY A 417 -0.22 -15.59 32.20
C GLY A 417 -0.01 -14.84 30.88
N TRP A 418 1.20 -14.91 30.32
CA TRP A 418 1.66 -13.97 29.29
C TRP A 418 2.13 -14.66 28.00
N THR A 419 1.91 -13.99 26.86
CA THR A 419 2.37 -14.42 25.53
C THR A 419 3.44 -13.45 25.01
N PRO A 420 4.69 -13.90 24.85
CA PRO A 420 5.77 -13.10 24.26
C PRO A 420 5.38 -12.52 22.88
N SER A 421 5.62 -11.21 22.69
CA SER A 421 5.30 -10.54 21.43
C SER A 421 6.40 -10.77 20.39
N VAL A 422 6.31 -11.91 19.70
CA VAL A 422 7.28 -12.34 18.67
C VAL A 422 6.92 -11.90 17.24
N HIS A 423 6.00 -10.94 17.10
CA HIS A 423 5.42 -10.52 15.83
C HIS A 423 6.48 -9.99 14.85
N LEU A 424 7.26 -8.98 15.28
CA LEU A 424 8.29 -8.38 14.44
C LEU A 424 9.47 -9.33 14.19
N PHE A 425 9.85 -10.13 15.18
CA PHE A 425 10.85 -11.19 15.01
C PHE A 425 10.43 -12.21 13.94
N SER A 426 9.15 -12.61 13.94
CA SER A 426 8.64 -13.54 12.93
C SER A 426 8.55 -12.89 11.54
N GLN A 427 8.16 -11.61 11.47
CA GLN A 427 8.16 -10.84 10.22
C GLN A 427 9.58 -10.67 9.65
N SER A 428 10.59 -10.56 10.52
CA SER A 428 12.00 -10.52 10.13
C SER A 428 12.51 -11.84 9.55
N ARG A 429 11.63 -12.85 9.36
CA ARG A 429 11.93 -14.24 8.99
C ARG A 429 12.63 -15.05 10.08
N GLY A 430 12.69 -14.54 11.31
CA GLY A 430 13.12 -15.32 12.46
C GLY A 430 12.17 -16.50 12.72
N LYS A 431 12.72 -17.64 13.14
CA LYS A 431 11.93 -18.82 13.50
C LYS A 431 11.81 -18.89 15.01
N VAL A 432 10.58 -18.99 15.50
CA VAL A 432 10.32 -19.16 16.93
C VAL A 432 10.56 -20.61 17.35
N ALA A 433 11.00 -20.79 18.60
CA ALA A 433 11.14 -22.07 19.26
C ALA A 433 10.09 -22.18 20.38
N PHE A 434 9.55 -23.38 20.60
CA PHE A 434 8.66 -23.62 21.72
C PHE A 434 9.47 -24.02 22.96
N ASP A 435 9.33 -23.25 24.02
CA ASP A 435 9.88 -23.56 25.33
C ASP A 435 8.85 -24.37 26.13
N ALA A 436 9.19 -25.63 26.43
CA ALA A 436 8.27 -26.56 27.08
C ALA A 436 8.12 -26.29 28.58
N GLU A 437 9.13 -25.70 29.23
CA GLU A 437 9.09 -25.39 30.66
C GLU A 437 8.07 -24.28 30.95
N SER A 438 8.14 -23.18 30.20
CA SER A 438 7.22 -22.06 30.35
C SER A 438 5.99 -22.12 29.44
N GLN A 439 5.91 -23.10 28.53
CA GLN A 439 4.82 -23.27 27.56
C GLN A 439 4.61 -22.03 26.67
N ARG A 440 5.73 -21.46 26.17
CA ARG A 440 5.75 -20.22 25.37
C ARG A 440 6.50 -20.42 24.06
N PHE A 441 6.09 -19.68 23.02
CA PHE A 441 6.93 -19.53 21.83
C PHE A 441 7.86 -18.33 22.00
N LEU A 442 9.16 -18.58 21.89
CA LEU A 442 10.24 -17.62 22.07
C LEU A 442 11.02 -17.43 20.76
N PRO A 443 11.78 -16.33 20.61
CA PRO A 443 12.74 -16.19 19.54
C PRO A 443 13.72 -17.37 19.51
N GLY A 444 13.86 -17.99 18.34
CA GLY A 444 14.78 -19.12 18.10
C GLY A 444 15.91 -18.70 17.18
N SER A 445 15.82 -19.07 15.90
CA SER A 445 16.85 -18.71 14.92
C SER A 445 16.59 -17.35 14.29
N TYR A 446 17.61 -16.50 14.30
CA TYR A 446 17.59 -15.16 13.71
C TYR A 446 17.94 -15.24 12.21
N ALA A 447 17.19 -14.51 11.39
CA ALA A 447 17.44 -14.40 9.94
C ALA A 447 18.00 -13.04 9.52
N GLN A 448 17.99 -12.06 10.43
CA GLN A 448 18.48 -10.70 10.22
C GLN A 448 19.28 -10.24 11.44
N ASP A 449 20.04 -9.16 11.29
CA ASP A 449 20.91 -8.62 12.34
C ASP A 449 20.09 -7.88 13.41
N CYS A 450 19.35 -8.65 14.20
CA CYS A 450 18.55 -8.16 15.34
C CYS A 450 18.71 -9.03 16.58
N LEU A 451 18.28 -8.51 17.73
CA LEU A 451 18.13 -9.26 18.98
C LEU A 451 16.80 -8.92 19.63
N SER A 452 16.16 -9.93 20.23
CA SER A 452 15.00 -9.74 21.09
C SER A 452 15.46 -9.71 22.55
N VAL A 453 14.89 -8.82 23.37
CA VAL A 453 15.24 -8.66 24.79
C VAL A 453 14.02 -8.50 25.68
N GLY A 454 14.15 -8.85 26.97
CA GLY A 454 13.07 -8.79 27.96
C GLY A 454 11.96 -9.81 27.70
N ALA A 455 10.72 -9.47 28.05
CA ALA A 455 9.61 -10.44 28.02
C ALA A 455 9.29 -11.02 26.63
N CYS A 456 9.63 -10.33 25.52
CA CYS A 456 9.49 -10.94 24.19
C CYS A 456 10.56 -12.00 23.89
N ASN A 457 11.70 -11.97 24.61
CA ASN A 457 12.73 -13.01 24.57
C ASN A 457 12.46 -14.15 25.57
N GLY A 458 11.54 -13.95 26.53
CA GLY A 458 11.24 -14.91 27.60
C GLY A 458 11.94 -14.60 28.92
N THR A 459 12.60 -13.44 29.03
CA THR A 459 13.20 -12.96 30.29
C THR A 459 12.11 -12.28 31.13
N ASP A 460 11.71 -12.92 32.22
CA ASP A 460 10.64 -12.42 33.12
C ASP A 460 11.19 -11.64 34.33
N ASP A 461 12.40 -11.98 34.80
CA ASP A 461 13.07 -11.30 35.92
C ASP A 461 13.50 -9.88 35.51
N LEU A 462 13.15 -8.88 36.32
CA LEU A 462 13.37 -7.47 36.02
C LEU A 462 14.85 -7.09 35.96
N GLN A 463 15.66 -7.54 36.92
CA GLN A 463 17.10 -7.23 36.96
C GLN A 463 17.81 -7.88 35.77
N ARG A 464 17.51 -9.15 35.48
CA ARG A 464 18.05 -9.84 34.30
C ARG A 464 17.60 -9.19 32.99
N THR A 465 16.35 -8.72 32.92
CA THR A 465 15.85 -7.99 31.74
C THR A 465 16.68 -6.73 31.47
N ILE A 466 17.03 -5.98 32.51
CA ILE A 466 17.85 -4.78 32.41
C ILE A 466 19.28 -5.14 31.98
N GLU A 467 19.91 -6.13 32.61
CA GLU A 467 21.26 -6.60 32.29
C GLU A 467 21.36 -7.11 30.84
N GLU A 468 20.41 -7.95 30.43
CA GLU A 468 20.28 -8.45 29.06
C GLU A 468 20.16 -7.29 28.06
N SER A 469 19.32 -6.31 28.37
CA SER A 469 19.04 -5.18 27.48
C SER A 469 20.22 -4.22 27.35
N LEU A 470 20.91 -3.92 28.46
CA LEU A 470 22.14 -3.13 28.45
C LEU A 470 23.20 -3.81 27.57
N ALA A 471 23.43 -5.11 27.80
CA ALA A 471 24.38 -5.89 27.02
C ALA A 471 24.02 -5.94 25.52
N ALA A 472 22.74 -6.11 25.19
CA ALA A 472 22.27 -6.10 23.81
C ALA A 472 22.45 -4.73 23.14
N GLY A 473 22.18 -3.63 23.85
CA GLY A 473 22.39 -2.27 23.36
C GLY A 473 23.86 -1.99 23.03
N GLU A 474 24.77 -2.35 23.96
CA GLU A 474 26.22 -2.24 23.75
C GLU A 474 26.68 -3.12 22.58
N LEU A 475 26.28 -4.38 22.54
CA LEU A 475 26.66 -5.33 21.50
C LEU A 475 26.21 -4.85 20.11
N MET A 476 24.97 -4.37 19.99
CA MET A 476 24.43 -3.87 18.74
C MET A 476 25.15 -2.61 18.28
N ALA A 477 25.43 -1.67 19.18
CA ALA A 477 26.23 -0.52 18.84
C ALA A 477 27.66 -0.89 18.39
N GLN A 478 28.33 -1.80 19.11
CA GLN A 478 29.68 -2.27 18.78
C GLN A 478 29.72 -2.92 17.39
N ALA A 479 28.71 -3.70 17.04
CA ALA A 479 28.59 -4.33 15.72
C ALA A 479 28.42 -3.32 14.57
N THR A 480 28.19 -2.04 14.86
CA THR A 480 28.17 -0.93 13.88
C THR A 480 29.47 -0.10 13.86
N GLY A 481 30.47 -0.49 14.65
CA GLY A 481 31.73 0.24 14.83
C GLY A 481 31.71 1.28 15.95
N ARG A 482 30.73 1.23 16.87
CA ARG A 482 30.56 2.18 17.99
C ARG A 482 30.83 1.48 19.32
N SER A 483 31.98 1.72 19.92
CA SER A 483 32.43 0.98 21.12
C SER A 483 32.93 1.87 22.27
N SER A 484 33.03 3.18 22.06
CA SER A 484 33.48 4.14 23.08
C SER A 484 32.27 4.69 23.85
N GLY A 485 31.97 4.11 25.01
CA GLY A 485 30.89 4.59 25.87
C GLY A 485 31.10 4.26 27.33
N GLU A 486 30.52 5.08 28.20
CA GLU A 486 30.46 4.80 29.64
C GLU A 486 29.53 3.59 29.87
N LYS A 487 30.01 2.59 30.61
CA LYS A 487 29.16 1.46 31.01
C LYS A 487 28.12 1.94 32.00
N ILE A 488 26.86 1.66 31.70
CA ILE A 488 25.73 1.99 32.56
C ILE A 488 25.40 0.76 33.40
N ALA A 489 25.26 0.94 34.71
CA ALA A 489 24.72 -0.07 35.61
C ALA A 489 23.41 0.45 36.18
N ILE A 490 22.37 -0.39 36.16
CA ILE A 490 21.04 -0.09 36.68
C ILE A 490 20.67 -1.22 37.63
N SER A 491 20.21 -0.87 38.82
CA SER A 491 19.73 -1.82 39.83
C SER A 491 18.22 -1.73 39.95
N ALA A 492 17.54 -2.87 39.95
CA ALA A 492 16.09 -2.95 40.04
C ALA A 492 15.63 -4.03 41.00
N GLU A 493 14.50 -3.76 41.64
CA GLU A 493 13.82 -4.66 42.55
C GLU A 493 12.35 -4.77 42.13
N GLN A 494 11.89 -6.00 41.96
CA GLN A 494 10.48 -6.33 41.70
C GLN A 494 9.80 -6.78 42.99
N ALA A 495 8.50 -6.51 43.12
CA ALA A 495 7.76 -6.82 44.35
C ALA A 495 7.56 -8.33 44.55
N TYR A 496 7.32 -9.08 43.48
CA TYR A 496 7.02 -10.51 43.53
C TYR A 496 7.59 -11.24 42.31
N ASP A 497 8.03 -12.48 42.53
CA ASP A 497 8.30 -13.42 41.44
C ASP A 497 6.99 -14.03 40.94
N TRP A 498 6.85 -14.11 39.62
CA TRP A 498 5.64 -14.67 39.00
C TRP A 498 5.82 -16.13 38.63
N THR A 499 4.84 -16.95 38.98
CA THR A 499 4.75 -18.34 38.56
C THR A 499 3.38 -18.66 37.94
N GLY A 500 3.32 -19.81 37.27
CA GLY A 500 2.09 -20.37 36.71
C GLY A 500 1.83 -19.94 35.27
N GLY A 501 0.56 -19.94 34.90
CA GLY A 501 0.06 -19.69 33.56
C GLY A 501 -0.67 -20.90 32.99
N MET A 502 -1.54 -20.66 32.01
CA MET A 502 -2.19 -21.72 31.27
C MET A 502 -2.52 -21.29 29.83
N ILE A 503 -2.73 -22.28 28.97
CA ILE A 503 -3.29 -22.14 27.62
C ILE A 503 -4.42 -23.13 27.43
N GLY A 504 -5.26 -22.88 26.43
CA GLY A 504 -6.42 -23.71 26.15
C GLY A 504 -7.64 -23.36 27.02
N ALA A 505 -8.46 -24.35 27.34
CA ALA A 505 -9.73 -24.17 28.05
C ALA A 505 -9.60 -24.46 29.55
N ALA A 506 -10.22 -23.64 30.39
CA ALA A 506 -10.30 -23.86 31.82
C ALA A 506 -11.46 -24.80 32.21
N GLU A 507 -11.58 -25.10 33.50
CA GLU A 507 -12.65 -25.93 34.06
C GLU A 507 -14.04 -25.41 33.64
N GLY A 508 -14.96 -26.33 33.33
CA GLY A 508 -16.28 -25.99 32.77
C GLY A 508 -16.29 -25.64 31.27
N ALA A 509 -15.14 -25.53 30.60
CA ALA A 509 -14.99 -25.29 29.16
C ALA A 509 -14.31 -26.44 28.38
N GLY A 510 -14.21 -27.63 28.98
CA GLY A 510 -13.61 -28.83 28.36
C GLY A 510 -14.40 -29.44 27.17
N PRO A 511 -13.93 -30.56 26.60
CA PRO A 511 -14.49 -31.14 25.36
C PRO A 511 -15.95 -31.58 25.43
N LYS A 512 -16.45 -31.90 26.63
CA LYS A 512 -17.81 -32.42 26.86
C LYS A 512 -18.87 -31.33 27.03
N THR A 513 -18.50 -30.05 26.97
CA THR A 513 -19.44 -28.94 27.14
C THR A 513 -19.70 -28.18 25.83
N ASN A 514 -20.92 -27.65 25.71
CA ASN A 514 -21.32 -26.74 24.64
C ASN A 514 -21.39 -25.27 25.13
N ALA A 515 -20.82 -24.99 26.30
CA ALA A 515 -20.78 -23.66 26.88
C ALA A 515 -20.10 -22.65 25.94
N LYS A 516 -20.58 -21.40 25.99
CA LYS A 516 -19.98 -20.27 25.29
C LYS A 516 -18.75 -19.80 26.06
N ALA A 517 -17.61 -20.44 25.81
CA ALA A 517 -16.30 -20.04 26.33
C ALA A 517 -15.49 -19.44 25.18
N PHE A 518 -15.42 -18.12 25.12
CA PHE A 518 -14.85 -17.37 24.00
C PHE A 518 -13.33 -17.40 24.03
N ILE A 519 -12.75 -17.52 22.84
CA ILE A 519 -11.32 -17.47 22.57
C ILE A 519 -11.02 -16.26 21.69
N ASP A 520 -11.75 -16.13 20.59
CA ASP A 520 -11.75 -14.93 19.76
C ASP A 520 -13.02 -14.14 20.06
N PHE A 521 -12.82 -13.02 20.74
CA PHE A 521 -13.91 -12.17 21.17
C PHE A 521 -14.56 -11.48 19.98
N GLN A 522 -13.78 -10.89 19.08
CA GLN A 522 -14.32 -10.03 18.02
C GLN A 522 -15.12 -10.83 16.98
N HIS A 523 -14.66 -12.04 16.64
CA HIS A 523 -15.34 -12.93 15.70
C HIS A 523 -16.27 -13.97 16.36
N ASP A 524 -16.51 -13.86 17.67
CA ASP A 524 -17.41 -14.76 18.42
C ASP A 524 -17.00 -16.25 18.37
N VAL A 525 -15.69 -16.55 18.30
CA VAL A 525 -15.20 -17.94 18.27
C VAL A 525 -15.05 -18.49 19.68
N CYS A 526 -15.69 -19.63 19.94
CA CYS A 526 -15.63 -20.34 21.21
C CYS A 526 -14.71 -21.58 21.14
N ALA A 527 -14.33 -22.11 22.31
CA ALA A 527 -13.60 -23.38 22.42
C ALA A 527 -14.27 -24.52 21.66
N LYS A 528 -15.60 -24.62 21.72
CA LYS A 528 -16.36 -25.64 20.99
C LYS A 528 -16.23 -25.55 19.47
N ASP A 529 -15.96 -24.35 18.92
CA ASP A 529 -15.85 -24.11 17.48
C ASP A 529 -14.52 -24.65 16.94
N ILE A 530 -13.42 -24.47 17.69
CA ILE A 530 -12.12 -25.10 17.40
C ILE A 530 -12.27 -26.63 17.41
N ARG A 531 -12.93 -27.17 18.45
CA ARG A 531 -13.18 -28.62 18.55
C ARG A 531 -14.06 -29.14 17.41
N LEU A 532 -15.06 -28.36 16.99
CA LEU A 532 -15.90 -28.70 15.85
C LEU A 532 -15.10 -28.73 14.55
N ALA A 533 -14.23 -27.74 14.32
CA ALA A 533 -13.36 -27.71 13.14
C ALA A 533 -12.50 -28.98 13.02
N VAL A 534 -11.89 -29.42 14.12
CA VAL A 534 -11.11 -30.66 14.14
C VAL A 534 -11.99 -31.89 13.87
N ARG A 535 -13.19 -31.97 14.47
CA ARG A 535 -14.15 -33.06 14.19
C ARG A 535 -14.64 -33.09 12.74
N GLU A 536 -14.70 -31.93 12.08
CA GLU A 536 -15.05 -31.81 10.65
C GLU A 536 -13.85 -32.13 9.72
N GLY A 537 -12.73 -32.60 10.26
CA GLY A 537 -11.58 -33.10 9.49
C GLY A 537 -10.45 -32.08 9.29
N MET A 538 -10.43 -30.98 10.04
CA MET A 538 -9.38 -29.98 9.93
C MET A 538 -8.21 -30.29 10.85
N HIS A 539 -7.05 -30.55 10.25
CA HIS A 539 -5.83 -30.89 11.00
C HIS A 539 -4.80 -29.77 11.06
N SER A 540 -4.69 -28.95 10.00
CA SER A 540 -3.77 -27.81 9.97
C SER A 540 -4.35 -26.63 10.75
N ILE A 541 -3.51 -25.96 11.55
CA ILE A 541 -3.92 -24.73 12.25
C ILE A 541 -4.43 -23.66 11.27
N GLU A 542 -3.89 -23.65 10.04
CA GLU A 542 -4.29 -22.72 8.99
C GLU A 542 -5.70 -23.03 8.45
N HIS A 543 -6.12 -24.30 8.41
CA HIS A 543 -7.49 -24.69 8.09
C HIS A 543 -8.45 -24.35 9.22
N ILE A 544 -8.07 -24.64 10.47
CA ILE A 544 -8.87 -24.33 11.66
C ILE A 544 -9.09 -22.81 11.75
N LYS A 545 -8.04 -22.00 11.53
CA LYS A 545 -8.13 -20.53 11.43
C LYS A 545 -9.14 -20.10 10.36
N ARG A 546 -9.01 -20.57 9.12
CA ARG A 546 -9.89 -20.16 7.99
C ARG A 546 -11.34 -20.58 8.17
N PHE A 547 -11.57 -21.74 8.79
CA PHE A 547 -12.91 -22.26 8.99
C PHE A 547 -13.63 -21.58 10.16
N THR A 548 -12.92 -21.34 11.26
CA THR A 548 -13.50 -20.73 12.47
C THR A 548 -13.41 -19.22 12.47
N THR A 549 -12.52 -18.62 11.66
CA THR A 549 -12.13 -17.20 11.67
C THR A 549 -11.33 -16.75 12.91
N ASN A 550 -10.84 -17.70 13.71
CA ASN A 550 -10.00 -17.43 14.88
C ASN A 550 -8.70 -16.71 14.49
N GLY A 551 -8.44 -15.56 15.10
CA GLY A 551 -7.24 -14.76 14.87
C GLY A 551 -7.22 -14.03 13.53
N MET A 552 -8.40 -13.82 12.90
CA MET A 552 -8.55 -13.07 11.66
C MET A 552 -9.15 -11.67 11.87
N ALA A 553 -9.50 -11.33 13.11
CA ALA A 553 -10.06 -10.04 13.48
C ALA A 553 -9.03 -8.91 13.40
N SER A 554 -9.45 -7.66 13.64
CA SER A 554 -8.56 -6.49 13.55
C SER A 554 -7.45 -6.49 14.59
N ASP A 555 -7.62 -7.22 15.70
CA ASP A 555 -6.60 -7.49 16.73
C ASP A 555 -5.57 -8.56 16.29
N GLN A 556 -5.85 -9.27 15.19
CA GLN A 556 -5.00 -10.31 14.59
C GLN A 556 -4.67 -11.47 15.55
N GLY A 557 -5.59 -11.77 16.47
CA GLY A 557 -5.48 -12.91 17.37
C GLY A 557 -4.44 -12.79 18.46
N LYS A 558 -4.10 -11.56 18.87
CA LYS A 558 -3.21 -11.26 20.00
C LYS A 558 -3.62 -11.98 21.28
N LEU A 559 -4.93 -12.15 21.52
CA LEU A 559 -5.48 -12.85 22.68
C LEU A 559 -5.97 -14.28 22.36
N SER A 560 -6.27 -14.58 21.10
CA SER A 560 -7.01 -15.81 20.73
C SER A 560 -6.13 -16.97 20.28
N ASN A 561 -5.01 -16.70 19.61
CA ASN A 561 -4.25 -17.72 18.88
C ASN A 561 -3.68 -18.83 19.78
N MET A 562 -3.10 -18.48 20.93
CA MET A 562 -2.48 -19.47 21.82
C MET A 562 -3.50 -20.42 22.47
N HIS A 563 -4.66 -19.90 22.87
CA HIS A 563 -5.74 -20.75 23.37
C HIS A 563 -6.33 -21.65 22.27
N GLY A 564 -6.54 -21.09 21.07
CA GLY A 564 -7.02 -21.84 19.91
C GLY A 564 -6.07 -22.97 19.51
N LEU A 565 -4.76 -22.70 19.52
CA LEU A 565 -3.72 -23.69 19.23
C LEU A 565 -3.70 -24.81 20.26
N ALA A 566 -3.74 -24.48 21.56
CA ALA A 566 -3.75 -25.48 22.62
C ALA A 566 -4.98 -26.40 22.56
N ILE A 567 -6.16 -25.86 22.23
CA ILE A 567 -7.39 -26.66 22.08
C ILE A 567 -7.35 -27.51 20.79
N ALA A 568 -6.75 -27.01 19.71
CA ALA A 568 -6.52 -27.81 18.51
C ALA A 568 -5.56 -28.96 18.80
N ALA A 569 -4.47 -28.71 19.54
CA ALA A 569 -3.51 -29.71 19.98
C ALA A 569 -4.15 -30.79 20.85
N GLU A 570 -4.96 -30.39 21.85
CA GLU A 570 -5.78 -31.27 22.69
C GLU A 570 -6.63 -32.21 21.82
N MET A 571 -7.37 -31.67 20.85
CA MET A 571 -8.28 -32.44 20.01
C MET A 571 -7.58 -33.34 18.99
N LEU A 572 -6.38 -32.97 18.55
CA LEU A 572 -5.58 -33.73 17.60
C LEU A 572 -4.73 -34.81 18.28
N GLY A 573 -4.62 -34.81 19.61
CA GLY A 573 -3.72 -35.69 20.35
C GLY A 573 -2.25 -35.44 19.99
N LYS A 574 -1.88 -34.17 19.78
CA LYS A 574 -0.53 -33.74 19.38
C LYS A 574 0.04 -32.74 20.37
N GLU A 575 1.36 -32.72 20.47
CA GLU A 575 2.05 -31.65 21.17
C GLU A 575 1.90 -30.32 20.41
N ILE A 576 1.85 -29.20 21.13
CA ILE A 576 1.62 -27.86 20.57
C ILE A 576 2.53 -27.53 19.37
N PRO A 577 3.87 -27.77 19.43
CA PRO A 577 4.77 -27.47 18.31
C PRO A 577 4.45 -28.27 17.04
N GLN A 578 3.84 -29.45 17.16
CA GLN A 578 3.52 -30.33 16.02
C GLN A 578 2.28 -29.88 15.24
N VAL A 579 1.42 -29.06 15.83
CA VAL A 579 0.26 -28.47 15.15
C VAL A 579 0.68 -27.26 14.30
N GLY A 580 1.73 -26.56 14.73
CA GLY A 580 2.29 -25.40 14.06
C GLY A 580 1.59 -24.08 14.44
N LEU A 581 2.30 -22.97 14.22
CA LEU A 581 1.75 -21.62 14.38
C LEU A 581 1.17 -21.10 13.07
N THR A 582 0.27 -20.13 13.19
CA THR A 582 -0.15 -19.35 12.01
C THR A 582 0.89 -18.29 11.67
N THR A 583 0.96 -17.91 10.40
CA THR A 583 1.96 -16.93 9.95
C THR A 583 1.71 -15.54 10.53
N PHE A 584 2.72 -14.94 11.17
CA PHE A 584 2.72 -13.52 11.54
C PHE A 584 2.98 -12.65 10.31
N ARG A 585 2.15 -11.62 10.10
CA ARG A 585 2.24 -10.72 8.94
C ARG A 585 2.27 -9.27 9.41
N ALA A 586 2.87 -8.41 8.60
CA ALA A 586 2.65 -6.98 8.71
C ALA A 586 1.23 -6.64 8.19
N PRO A 587 0.59 -5.59 8.73
CA PRO A 587 1.08 -4.73 9.80
C PRO A 587 0.79 -5.31 11.21
N TYR A 588 1.62 -4.99 12.23
CA TYR A 588 1.41 -5.40 13.64
C TYR A 588 0.06 -4.92 14.20
N THR A 589 -0.30 -3.68 13.88
CA THR A 589 -1.63 -3.09 14.05
C THR A 589 -2.04 -2.40 12.74
N PRO A 590 -3.33 -2.23 12.44
CA PRO A 590 -3.77 -1.54 11.23
C PRO A 590 -3.09 -0.18 11.02
N VAL A 591 -2.77 0.15 9.77
CA VAL A 591 -2.17 1.43 9.35
C VAL A 591 -3.12 2.11 8.37
N THR A 592 -3.30 3.42 8.51
CA THR A 592 -4.15 4.23 7.62
C THR A 592 -3.58 4.22 6.20
N TYR A 593 -4.45 4.10 5.18
CA TYR A 593 -4.00 4.09 3.78
C TYR A 593 -3.31 5.40 3.38
N GLY A 594 -3.79 6.55 3.88
CA GLY A 594 -3.14 7.84 3.67
C GLY A 594 -1.68 7.86 4.11
N THR A 595 -1.33 7.18 5.21
CA THR A 595 0.05 7.06 5.71
C THR A 595 0.93 6.28 4.74
N LEU A 596 0.40 5.26 4.08
CA LEU A 596 1.15 4.48 3.07
C LEU A 596 1.31 5.23 1.75
N VAL A 597 0.28 6.00 1.36
CA VAL A 597 0.28 6.81 0.13
C VAL A 597 1.16 8.05 0.27
N GLY A 598 1.21 8.65 1.47
CA GLY A 598 1.98 9.87 1.73
C GLY A 598 1.54 11.02 0.83
N HIS A 599 2.50 11.58 0.09
CA HIS A 599 2.26 12.68 -0.85
C HIS A 599 1.90 12.22 -2.27
N SER A 600 1.86 10.91 -2.57
CA SER A 600 1.53 10.39 -3.90
C SER A 600 0.02 10.45 -4.19
N ARG A 601 -0.54 11.66 -4.23
CA ARG A 601 -1.97 11.95 -4.48
C ARG A 601 -2.12 13.21 -5.33
N GLY A 602 -3.28 13.35 -6.00
CA GLY A 602 -3.56 14.51 -6.84
C GLY A 602 -2.49 14.70 -7.92
N GLU A 603 -2.02 15.93 -8.09
CA GLU A 603 -0.97 16.29 -9.06
C GLU A 603 0.39 15.62 -8.79
N LEU A 604 0.61 15.09 -7.58
CA LEU A 604 1.84 14.40 -7.19
C LEU A 604 1.71 12.86 -7.29
N PHE A 605 0.60 12.34 -7.80
CA PHE A 605 0.40 10.89 -7.98
C PHE A 605 1.44 10.31 -8.95
N ASP A 606 1.68 11.00 -10.06
CA ASP A 606 2.73 10.68 -11.04
C ASP A 606 3.28 11.98 -11.66
N PRO A 607 4.58 12.08 -12.01
CA PRO A 607 5.14 13.31 -12.53
C PRO A 607 4.49 13.75 -13.84
N THR A 608 4.14 15.03 -13.93
CA THR A 608 3.69 15.68 -15.16
C THR A 608 4.87 16.38 -15.83
N ARG A 609 5.24 15.93 -17.03
CA ARG A 609 6.32 16.50 -17.85
C ARG A 609 5.74 17.49 -18.85
N LYS A 610 6.40 18.64 -19.00
CA LYS A 610 6.02 19.73 -19.90
C LYS A 610 7.22 20.13 -20.75
N THR A 611 7.01 20.36 -22.04
CA THR A 611 8.09 20.79 -22.94
C THR A 611 8.46 22.25 -22.67
N PRO A 612 9.61 22.74 -23.17
CA PRO A 612 9.92 24.17 -23.14
C PRO A 612 8.91 25.04 -23.90
N LEU A 613 8.09 24.45 -24.78
CA LEU A 613 7.09 25.16 -25.58
C LEU A 613 5.73 25.24 -24.87
N HIS A 614 5.51 24.46 -23.82
CA HIS A 614 4.20 24.27 -23.18
C HIS A 614 3.49 25.56 -22.78
N ASN A 615 4.21 26.53 -22.19
CA ASN A 615 3.61 27.79 -21.76
C ASN A 615 3.12 28.61 -22.96
N TRP A 616 3.84 28.55 -24.08
CA TRP A 616 3.43 29.20 -25.32
C TRP A 616 2.21 28.47 -25.91
N GLU A 617 2.21 27.14 -25.94
CA GLU A 617 1.08 26.34 -26.43
C GLU A 617 -0.20 26.64 -25.63
N GLU A 618 -0.12 26.69 -24.30
CA GLU A 618 -1.23 27.03 -23.41
C GLU A 618 -1.76 28.45 -23.70
N ALA A 619 -0.86 29.43 -23.87
CA ALA A 619 -1.22 30.80 -24.23
C ALA A 619 -1.90 30.91 -25.61
N HIS A 620 -1.65 29.94 -26.51
CA HIS A 620 -2.27 29.86 -27.84
C HIS A 620 -3.48 28.90 -27.87
N GLY A 621 -4.01 28.54 -26.70
CA GLY A 621 -5.27 27.82 -26.58
C GLY A 621 -5.16 26.31 -26.80
N ALA A 622 -3.97 25.72 -26.68
CA ALA A 622 -3.81 24.27 -26.78
C ALA A 622 -4.70 23.54 -25.75
N VAL A 623 -5.40 22.51 -26.22
CA VAL A 623 -5.94 21.46 -25.35
C VAL A 623 -4.91 20.35 -25.27
N PHE A 624 -4.65 19.79 -24.08
CA PHE A 624 -3.58 18.80 -23.88
C PHE A 624 -4.11 17.38 -23.69
N GLU A 625 -3.36 16.40 -24.16
CA GLU A 625 -3.52 14.97 -23.84
C GLU A 625 -2.33 14.45 -23.01
N ASP A 626 -2.53 13.30 -22.36
CA ASP A 626 -1.49 12.58 -21.61
C ASP A 626 -0.82 11.52 -22.49
N VAL A 627 0.44 11.75 -22.87
CA VAL A 627 1.27 10.80 -23.62
C VAL A 627 2.35 10.25 -22.70
N GLY A 628 2.01 9.17 -22.01
CA GLY A 628 2.79 8.73 -20.85
C GLY A 628 2.75 9.82 -19.78
N ASN A 629 3.92 10.29 -19.35
CA ASN A 629 4.03 11.38 -18.37
C ASN A 629 4.01 12.78 -19.02
N TRP A 630 3.97 12.90 -20.35
CA TRP A 630 4.00 14.20 -21.03
C TRP A 630 2.61 14.78 -21.23
N LYS A 631 2.45 16.08 -20.99
CA LYS A 631 1.35 16.89 -21.53
C LYS A 631 1.73 17.38 -22.92
N ARG A 632 1.06 16.87 -23.95
CA ARG A 632 1.26 17.30 -25.34
C ARG A 632 0.02 18.02 -25.85
N ALA A 633 0.22 19.07 -26.63
CA ALA A 633 -0.91 19.70 -27.32
C ALA A 633 -1.61 18.66 -28.21
N TRP A 634 -2.89 18.43 -27.92
CA TRP A 634 -3.77 17.49 -28.61
C TRP A 634 -4.35 18.13 -29.87
N PHE A 635 -4.86 19.36 -29.75
CA PHE A 635 -5.35 20.22 -30.83
C PHE A 635 -5.48 21.68 -30.35
N TYR A 636 -5.72 22.61 -31.27
CA TYR A 636 -5.80 24.06 -31.04
C TYR A 636 -7.16 24.62 -31.53
N PRO A 637 -8.20 24.58 -30.69
CA PRO A 637 -9.53 25.06 -31.07
C PRO A 637 -9.61 26.58 -31.19
N GLN A 638 -10.33 27.05 -32.20
CA GLN A 638 -10.86 28.41 -32.23
C GLN A 638 -12.18 28.49 -31.46
N ALA A 639 -12.58 29.71 -31.09
CA ALA A 639 -13.80 29.92 -30.32
C ALA A 639 -15.03 29.29 -31.00
N GLY A 640 -15.67 28.34 -30.32
CA GLY A 640 -16.87 27.65 -30.81
C GLY A 640 -16.61 26.39 -31.64
N GLU A 641 -15.35 26.02 -31.92
CA GLU A 641 -15.04 24.77 -32.59
C GLU A 641 -15.10 23.57 -31.64
N SER A 642 -15.66 22.47 -32.12
CA SER A 642 -15.40 21.14 -31.57
C SER A 642 -13.99 20.66 -31.95
N MET A 643 -13.49 19.64 -31.24
CA MET A 643 -12.23 18.96 -31.58
C MET A 643 -12.18 18.58 -33.07
N HIS A 644 -13.22 17.93 -33.59
CA HIS A 644 -13.24 17.49 -34.99
C HIS A 644 -13.17 18.65 -35.99
N GLN A 645 -13.79 19.80 -35.69
CA GLN A 645 -13.72 20.98 -36.55
C GLN A 645 -12.32 21.60 -36.53
N ALA A 646 -11.73 21.74 -35.34
CA ALA A 646 -10.37 22.25 -35.18
C ALA A 646 -9.36 21.36 -35.90
N VAL A 647 -9.40 20.05 -35.68
CA VAL A 647 -8.53 19.06 -36.33
C VAL A 647 -8.72 19.06 -37.85
N ALA A 648 -9.96 19.10 -38.35
CA ALA A 648 -10.21 19.19 -39.80
C ALA A 648 -9.62 20.47 -40.42
N ARG A 649 -9.76 21.62 -39.74
CA ARG A 649 -9.16 22.89 -40.14
C ARG A 649 -7.63 22.81 -40.15
N GLU A 650 -7.03 22.33 -39.06
CA GLU A 650 -5.58 22.17 -38.92
C GLU A 650 -5.00 21.23 -39.98
N CYS A 651 -5.60 20.05 -40.20
CA CYS A 651 -5.20 19.10 -41.25
C CYS A 651 -5.19 19.75 -42.64
N ARG A 652 -6.25 20.49 -42.98
CA ARG A 652 -6.36 21.18 -44.26
C ARG A 652 -5.31 22.29 -44.37
N THR A 653 -5.18 23.14 -43.36
CA THR A 653 -4.20 24.23 -43.34
C THR A 653 -2.77 23.72 -43.46
N ALA A 654 -2.42 22.61 -42.79
CA ALA A 654 -1.10 22.00 -42.88
C ALA A 654 -0.75 21.55 -44.31
N ARG A 655 -1.73 21.11 -45.11
CA ARG A 655 -1.52 20.69 -46.51
C ARG A 655 -1.63 21.84 -47.51
N GLU A 656 -2.46 22.83 -47.27
CA GLU A 656 -2.64 23.98 -48.17
C GLU A 656 -1.57 25.04 -47.98
N SER A 657 -1.06 25.18 -46.74
CA SER A 657 -0.10 26.20 -46.35
C SER A 657 1.07 25.62 -45.56
N ALA A 658 0.96 25.56 -44.23
CA ALA A 658 1.91 24.93 -43.34
C ALA A 658 1.29 24.71 -41.94
N GLY A 659 1.81 23.72 -41.23
CA GLY A 659 1.50 23.41 -39.85
C GLY A 659 2.78 23.39 -39.00
N ILE A 660 2.71 23.89 -37.77
CA ILE A 660 3.78 23.85 -36.77
C ILE A 660 3.37 22.90 -35.63
N PHE A 661 4.29 22.02 -35.25
CA PHE A 661 4.07 20.99 -34.24
C PHE A 661 5.25 20.86 -33.28
N ASP A 662 4.94 20.72 -31.98
CA ASP A 662 5.93 20.40 -30.96
C ASP A 662 6.28 18.91 -30.97
N ALA A 663 7.46 18.61 -31.52
CA ALA A 663 8.05 17.26 -31.56
C ALA A 663 9.09 17.03 -30.44
N SER A 664 9.19 17.93 -29.46
CA SER A 664 10.22 17.90 -28.40
C SER A 664 10.16 16.64 -27.55
N THR A 665 9.01 15.95 -27.49
CA THR A 665 8.82 14.78 -26.62
C THR A 665 9.40 13.47 -27.18
N LEU A 666 9.77 13.41 -28.46
CA LEU A 666 10.39 12.22 -29.06
C LEU A 666 11.64 11.82 -28.28
N GLY A 667 11.93 10.52 -28.15
CA GLY A 667 13.22 10.12 -27.58
C GLY A 667 14.35 10.53 -28.49
N LYS A 668 15.47 10.98 -27.91
CA LYS A 668 16.66 11.37 -28.66
C LYS A 668 17.90 10.78 -27.99
N ILE A 669 18.69 10.03 -28.73
CA ILE A 669 19.89 9.33 -28.25
C ILE A 669 21.06 9.65 -29.17
N GLU A 670 22.16 10.17 -28.63
CA GLU A 670 23.44 10.20 -29.34
C GLU A 670 24.09 8.81 -29.26
N VAL A 671 24.44 8.26 -30.42
CA VAL A 671 25.20 7.03 -30.55
C VAL A 671 26.54 7.38 -31.18
N VAL A 672 27.59 7.33 -30.37
CA VAL A 672 28.92 7.85 -30.72
C VAL A 672 29.97 6.76 -30.60
N GLY A 673 30.96 6.76 -31.48
CA GLY A 673 32.14 5.90 -31.40
C GLY A 673 32.44 5.18 -32.71
N PRO A 674 33.67 4.66 -32.88
CA PRO A 674 34.12 4.08 -34.14
C PRO A 674 33.28 2.86 -34.59
N ASP A 675 32.62 2.17 -33.66
CA ASP A 675 31.75 1.04 -33.94
C ASP A 675 30.25 1.40 -34.01
N ALA A 676 29.88 2.70 -33.95
CA ALA A 676 28.48 3.13 -33.86
C ALA A 676 27.61 2.60 -35.02
N ALA A 677 28.11 2.69 -36.26
CA ALA A 677 27.40 2.15 -37.42
C ALA A 677 27.24 0.63 -37.37
N LYS A 678 28.24 -0.09 -36.84
CA LYS A 678 28.21 -1.54 -36.65
C LYS A 678 27.18 -1.92 -35.59
N PHE A 679 27.12 -1.19 -34.49
CA PHE A 679 26.13 -1.38 -33.44
C PHE A 679 24.70 -1.09 -33.92
N LEU A 680 24.46 0.03 -34.63
CA LEU A 680 23.15 0.30 -35.22
C LEU A 680 22.73 -0.76 -36.24
N ASN A 681 23.70 -1.35 -36.96
CA ASN A 681 23.48 -2.52 -37.80
C ASN A 681 23.10 -3.79 -37.02
N LEU A 682 23.35 -3.90 -35.72
CA LEU A 682 22.86 -5.02 -34.92
C LEU A 682 21.49 -4.71 -34.33
N ILE A 683 21.22 -3.45 -33.95
CA ILE A 683 19.96 -3.07 -33.30
C ILE A 683 18.79 -2.91 -34.27
N TYR A 684 19.00 -2.27 -35.42
CA TYR A 684 17.94 -2.02 -36.40
C TYR A 684 17.87 -3.10 -37.47
N THR A 685 16.72 -3.21 -38.12
CA THR A 685 16.51 -4.22 -39.19
C THR A 685 17.12 -3.84 -40.55
N ASN A 686 17.36 -2.55 -40.82
CA ASN A 686 18.02 -2.04 -42.04
C ASN A 686 19.53 -1.77 -41.85
N ALA A 687 20.22 -1.44 -42.95
CA ALA A 687 21.65 -1.17 -42.98
C ALA A 687 21.96 0.28 -42.55
N TRP A 688 23.11 0.52 -41.90
CA TRP A 688 23.55 1.85 -41.41
C TRP A 688 24.97 2.24 -41.84
N ASP A 689 25.82 1.26 -42.11
CA ASP A 689 27.16 1.40 -42.70
C ASP A 689 27.17 2.18 -44.03
N THR A 690 26.09 2.06 -44.82
CA THR A 690 25.93 2.74 -46.11
C THR A 690 25.37 4.16 -46.04
N LEU A 691 24.87 4.61 -44.88
CA LEU A 691 24.31 5.95 -44.73
C LEU A 691 25.45 6.97 -44.63
N LYS A 692 25.54 7.98 -45.49
CA LYS A 692 26.63 8.97 -45.42
C LYS A 692 26.34 10.05 -44.35
N PRO A 693 27.37 10.69 -43.75
CA PRO A 693 27.16 11.90 -42.96
C PRO A 693 26.34 12.95 -43.72
N GLY A 694 25.49 13.68 -42.99
CA GLY A 694 24.54 14.64 -43.56
C GLY A 694 23.24 14.02 -44.08
N LYS A 695 23.05 12.71 -43.89
CA LYS A 695 21.83 11.98 -44.29
C LYS A 695 21.14 11.35 -43.09
N ALA A 696 19.83 11.23 -43.21
CA ALA A 696 18.98 10.56 -42.25
C ALA A 696 18.33 9.31 -42.87
N ARG A 697 17.84 8.41 -42.03
CA ARG A 697 17.13 7.20 -42.48
C ARG A 697 16.10 6.79 -41.43
N TYR A 698 14.91 6.41 -41.89
CA TYR A 698 13.92 5.74 -41.04
C TYR A 698 14.39 4.32 -40.73
N GLY A 699 14.31 3.91 -39.47
CA GLY A 699 14.65 2.57 -39.02
C GLY A 699 13.53 1.98 -38.17
N ILE A 700 13.36 0.67 -38.28
CA ILE A 700 12.48 -0.11 -37.40
C ILE A 700 13.31 -1.10 -36.59
N MET A 701 13.07 -1.12 -35.28
CA MET A 701 13.65 -2.07 -34.34
C MET A 701 12.69 -3.21 -34.09
N THR A 702 13.25 -4.40 -33.88
CA THR A 702 12.49 -5.58 -33.47
C THR A 702 13.04 -6.12 -32.16
N ARG A 703 12.20 -6.82 -31.38
CA ARG A 703 12.71 -7.67 -30.30
C ARG A 703 13.23 -8.98 -30.88
N GLU A 704 13.89 -9.79 -30.06
CA GLU A 704 14.39 -11.12 -30.46
C GLU A 704 13.31 -12.04 -31.03
N ASP A 705 12.07 -11.88 -30.58
CA ASP A 705 10.91 -12.63 -31.04
C ASP A 705 10.47 -12.25 -32.47
N GLY A 706 10.99 -11.16 -33.03
CA GLY A 706 10.73 -10.67 -34.40
C GLY A 706 9.62 -9.62 -34.51
N PHE A 707 8.98 -9.24 -33.40
CA PHE A 707 7.94 -8.22 -33.43
C PHE A 707 8.51 -6.81 -33.31
N VAL A 708 7.78 -5.83 -33.87
CA VAL A 708 8.13 -4.41 -33.79
C VAL A 708 8.29 -3.99 -32.33
N TYR A 709 9.40 -3.32 -32.04
CA TYR A 709 9.72 -2.80 -30.72
C TYR A 709 9.54 -1.29 -30.65
N ASP A 710 10.19 -0.57 -31.57
CA ASP A 710 10.13 0.88 -31.74
C ASP A 710 10.60 1.25 -33.15
N ASP A 711 10.43 2.51 -33.52
CA ASP A 711 10.84 3.07 -34.79
C ASP A 711 11.28 4.52 -34.65
N GLY A 712 11.85 5.08 -35.71
CA GLY A 712 12.23 6.49 -35.73
C GLY A 712 13.20 6.83 -36.84
N VAL A 713 13.62 8.09 -36.88
CA VAL A 713 14.56 8.61 -37.87
C VAL A 713 15.91 8.83 -37.21
N VAL A 714 16.97 8.33 -37.84
CA VAL A 714 18.32 8.53 -37.34
C VAL A 714 19.10 9.38 -38.33
N GLY A 715 19.64 10.50 -37.85
CA GLY A 715 20.56 11.35 -38.61
C GLY A 715 22.02 10.96 -38.36
N ARG A 716 22.81 10.73 -39.42
CA ARG A 716 24.26 10.53 -39.29
C ARG A 716 24.93 11.89 -39.37
N LEU A 717 25.40 12.41 -38.24
CA LEU A 717 26.00 13.74 -38.12
C LEU A 717 27.50 13.72 -38.50
N ALA A 718 28.20 12.65 -38.16
CA ALA A 718 29.60 12.41 -38.53
C ALA A 718 29.82 10.94 -38.88
N GLU A 719 31.04 10.54 -39.26
CA GLU A 719 31.34 9.14 -39.55
C GLU A 719 31.02 8.22 -38.36
N ASP A 720 31.27 8.69 -37.14
CA ASP A 720 31.15 7.95 -35.89
C ASP A 720 30.09 8.55 -34.93
N ARG A 721 29.18 9.41 -35.44
CA ARG A 721 28.15 10.07 -34.61
C ARG A 721 26.77 10.04 -35.25
N PHE A 722 25.80 9.49 -34.53
CA PHE A 722 24.40 9.38 -34.95
C PHE A 722 23.47 10.02 -33.91
N HIS A 723 22.48 10.77 -34.40
CA HIS A 723 21.36 11.28 -33.62
C HIS A 723 20.14 10.42 -33.90
N VAL A 724 19.81 9.53 -32.97
CA VAL A 724 18.69 8.59 -33.06
C VAL A 724 17.45 9.23 -32.47
N THR A 725 16.37 9.34 -33.23
CA THR A 725 15.04 9.62 -32.67
C THR A 725 14.25 8.33 -32.46
N THR A 726 13.41 8.31 -31.42
CA THR A 726 12.53 7.19 -31.05
C THR A 726 11.13 7.72 -30.78
N THR A 727 10.13 6.83 -30.62
CA THR A 727 8.80 7.26 -30.18
C THR A 727 8.84 7.95 -28.80
N THR A 728 7.85 8.80 -28.51
CA THR A 728 7.76 9.54 -27.23
C THR A 728 7.69 8.57 -26.04
N GLY A 729 6.77 7.60 -26.08
CA GLY A 729 6.64 6.58 -25.03
C GLY A 729 7.81 5.58 -25.01
N GLY A 730 8.53 5.45 -26.13
CA GLY A 730 9.63 4.52 -26.31
C GLY A 730 10.98 5.00 -25.77
N ALA A 731 11.16 6.29 -25.51
CA ALA A 731 12.47 6.88 -25.23
C ALA A 731 13.28 6.15 -24.14
N PRO A 732 12.73 5.90 -22.93
CA PRO A 732 13.50 5.23 -21.87
C PRO A 732 13.77 3.75 -22.20
N ARG A 733 12.79 3.07 -22.81
CA ARG A 733 12.90 1.63 -23.10
C ARG A 733 13.91 1.35 -24.22
N VAL A 734 13.98 2.20 -25.24
CA VAL A 734 14.93 2.05 -26.36
C VAL A 734 16.37 2.26 -25.88
N LEU A 735 16.63 3.28 -25.06
CA LEU A 735 17.96 3.46 -24.47
C LEU A 735 18.37 2.25 -23.63
N HIS A 736 17.49 1.78 -22.75
CA HIS A 736 17.77 0.59 -21.94
C HIS A 736 18.00 -0.65 -22.81
N HIS A 737 17.25 -0.83 -23.89
CA HIS A 737 17.45 -1.94 -24.82
C HIS A 737 18.83 -1.86 -25.51
N MET A 738 19.23 -0.68 -25.97
CA MET A 738 20.55 -0.50 -26.56
C MET A 738 21.68 -0.73 -25.54
N GLU A 739 21.55 -0.18 -24.33
CA GLU A 739 22.52 -0.38 -23.24
C GLU A 739 22.62 -1.85 -22.82
N ASP A 740 21.50 -2.57 -22.72
CA ASP A 740 21.46 -3.99 -22.38
C ASP A 740 22.29 -4.81 -23.38
N TYR A 741 22.02 -4.69 -24.69
CA TYR A 741 22.80 -5.38 -25.71
C TYR A 741 24.27 -4.95 -25.74
N LEU A 742 24.55 -3.64 -25.58
CA LEU A 742 25.92 -3.15 -25.59
C LEU A 742 26.73 -3.69 -24.39
N GLN A 743 26.14 -3.74 -23.20
CA GLN A 743 26.81 -4.19 -21.98
C GLN A 743 26.90 -5.72 -21.87
N THR A 744 25.91 -6.45 -22.38
CA THR A 744 25.78 -7.90 -22.13
C THR A 744 26.16 -8.76 -23.33
N GLU A 745 25.86 -8.33 -24.56
CA GLU A 745 26.07 -9.13 -25.78
C GLU A 745 27.22 -8.61 -26.65
N PHE A 746 27.41 -7.28 -26.70
CA PHE A 746 28.39 -6.63 -27.57
C PHE A 746 29.42 -5.75 -26.81
N PRO A 747 29.99 -6.21 -25.67
CA PRO A 747 30.88 -5.38 -24.83
C PRO A 747 32.22 -5.05 -25.51
N ASP A 748 32.56 -5.68 -26.63
CA ASP A 748 33.76 -5.39 -27.42
C ASP A 748 33.61 -4.15 -28.32
N LEU A 749 32.36 -3.70 -28.58
CA LEU A 749 32.11 -2.54 -29.44
C LEU A 749 32.44 -1.23 -28.72
N LYS A 750 33.19 -0.36 -29.40
CA LYS A 750 33.49 0.99 -28.90
C LYS A 750 32.38 1.95 -29.29
N VAL A 751 31.30 1.90 -28.52
CA VAL A 751 30.11 2.74 -28.69
C VAL A 751 29.73 3.33 -27.34
N TRP A 752 29.28 4.58 -27.34
CA TRP A 752 28.74 5.28 -26.19
C TRP A 752 27.37 5.83 -26.54
N LEU A 753 26.42 5.57 -25.64
CA LEU A 753 25.04 5.99 -25.77
C LEU A 753 24.80 7.14 -24.79
N THR A 754 24.10 8.17 -25.22
CA THR A 754 23.72 9.27 -24.33
C THR A 754 22.32 9.74 -24.68
N SER A 755 21.39 9.65 -23.73
CA SER A 755 20.09 10.31 -23.90
C SER A 755 20.30 11.82 -23.98
N VAL A 756 19.85 12.41 -25.07
CA VAL A 756 19.75 13.85 -25.28
C VAL A 756 18.29 14.26 -25.44
N THR A 757 17.36 13.45 -24.91
CA THR A 757 15.91 13.65 -25.05
C THR A 757 15.47 15.02 -24.53
N GLU A 758 15.91 15.40 -23.33
CA GLU A 758 15.55 16.68 -22.68
C GLU A 758 16.43 17.85 -23.15
N GLN A 759 17.52 17.57 -23.87
CA GLN A 759 18.48 18.59 -24.30
C GLN A 759 17.95 19.43 -25.46
N TRP A 760 17.05 18.87 -26.27
CA TRP A 760 16.60 19.47 -27.53
C TRP A 760 15.09 19.73 -27.52
N ALA A 761 14.72 20.99 -27.71
CA ALA A 761 13.39 21.35 -28.19
C ALA A 761 13.34 21.11 -29.71
N VAL A 762 12.22 20.60 -30.20
CA VAL A 762 12.05 20.24 -31.62
C VAL A 762 10.77 20.86 -32.16
N ILE A 763 10.93 21.79 -33.10
CA ILE A 763 9.83 22.48 -33.78
C ILE A 763 9.73 21.91 -35.20
N ALA A 764 8.67 21.16 -35.47
CA ALA A 764 8.40 20.60 -36.79
C ALA A 764 7.53 21.58 -37.59
N VAL A 765 8.02 22.02 -38.75
CA VAL A 765 7.28 22.86 -39.71
C VAL A 765 7.02 22.02 -40.97
N GLN A 766 5.76 21.74 -41.26
CA GLN A 766 5.32 20.79 -42.29
C GLN A 766 4.33 21.47 -43.24
N GLY A 767 4.45 21.27 -44.55
CA GLY A 767 3.52 21.83 -45.56
C GLY A 767 4.24 22.58 -46.68
N PRO A 768 3.54 22.91 -47.79
CA PRO A 768 4.16 23.49 -48.99
C PRO A 768 4.91 24.81 -48.73
N LYS A 769 4.50 25.60 -47.73
CA LYS A 769 5.18 26.85 -47.35
C LYS A 769 6.27 26.67 -46.28
N ALA A 770 6.54 25.45 -45.81
CA ALA A 770 7.49 25.20 -44.71
C ALA A 770 8.90 25.74 -45.00
N ARG A 771 9.41 25.61 -46.23
CA ARG A 771 10.71 26.21 -46.61
C ARG A 771 10.69 27.72 -46.44
N ALA A 772 9.66 28.39 -46.96
CA ALA A 772 9.55 29.86 -46.90
C ALA A 772 9.49 30.38 -45.46
N ILE A 773 8.95 29.59 -44.52
CA ILE A 773 8.91 29.91 -43.09
C ILE A 773 10.28 29.77 -42.43
N VAL A 774 11.00 28.70 -42.75
CA VAL A 774 12.22 28.31 -42.03
C VAL A 774 13.49 28.95 -42.63
N GLU A 775 13.56 29.07 -43.95
CA GLU A 775 14.73 29.56 -44.68
C GLU A 775 15.25 30.94 -44.22
N PRO A 776 14.39 31.95 -43.95
CA PRO A 776 14.86 33.25 -43.46
C PRO A 776 15.51 33.21 -42.08
N LEU A 777 15.30 32.14 -41.31
CA LEU A 777 15.79 31.97 -39.95
C LEU A 777 17.07 31.14 -39.87
N VAL A 778 17.46 30.46 -40.96
CA VAL A 778 18.55 29.50 -41.02
C VAL A 778 19.81 30.12 -41.61
N GLU A 779 20.94 29.91 -40.94
CA GLU A 779 22.28 30.29 -41.41
C GLU A 779 23.18 29.05 -41.55
N GLY A 780 23.99 29.01 -42.61
CA GLY A 780 25.02 27.99 -42.83
C GLY A 780 24.58 26.78 -43.67
N VAL A 781 23.34 26.71 -44.14
CA VAL A 781 22.81 25.63 -45.00
C VAL A 781 21.92 26.19 -46.10
N ASP A 782 22.11 25.71 -47.34
CA ASP A 782 21.22 25.98 -48.48
C ASP A 782 20.04 25.01 -48.45
N LEU A 783 18.80 25.52 -48.32
CA LEU A 783 17.58 24.70 -48.19
C LEU A 783 16.90 24.37 -49.52
N SER A 784 17.53 24.67 -50.65
CA SER A 784 17.07 24.25 -51.98
C SER A 784 16.92 22.73 -52.07
N ASN A 785 16.09 22.26 -53.00
CA ASN A 785 15.81 20.83 -53.14
C ASN A 785 17.03 20.02 -53.53
N GLU A 786 17.92 20.63 -54.31
CA GLU A 786 19.16 20.06 -54.80
C GLU A 786 20.22 19.97 -53.70
N ALA A 787 20.40 21.02 -52.90
CA ALA A 787 21.42 21.07 -51.85
C ALA A 787 21.03 20.27 -50.60
N PHE A 788 19.75 20.35 -50.19
CA PHE A 788 19.25 19.71 -48.98
C PHE A 788 18.04 18.82 -49.30
N PRO A 789 18.21 17.70 -50.02
CA PRO A 789 17.11 16.82 -50.44
C PRO A 789 16.46 16.12 -49.23
N HIS A 790 15.27 15.54 -49.42
CA HIS A 790 14.55 14.81 -48.37
C HIS A 790 15.45 13.76 -47.68
N MET A 791 15.27 13.58 -46.37
CA MET A 791 16.13 12.78 -45.49
C MET A 791 17.58 13.29 -45.40
N SER A 792 17.76 14.62 -45.38
CA SER A 792 19.04 15.25 -45.04
C SER A 792 19.03 15.77 -43.60
N VAL A 793 20.20 15.83 -42.99
CA VAL A 793 20.43 16.43 -41.67
C VAL A 793 21.66 17.33 -41.74
N ALA A 794 21.65 18.48 -41.09
CA ALA A 794 22.81 19.37 -40.98
C ALA A 794 22.88 20.03 -39.61
N GLU A 795 24.10 20.33 -39.18
CA GLU A 795 24.36 21.28 -38.10
C GLU A 795 24.40 22.69 -38.71
N CYS A 796 23.68 23.63 -38.12
CA CYS A 796 23.48 24.97 -38.64
C CYS A 796 23.23 25.95 -37.48
N THR A 797 22.85 27.17 -37.81
CA THR A 797 22.35 28.15 -36.83
C THR A 797 20.93 28.54 -37.19
N VAL A 798 20.02 28.61 -36.21
CA VAL A 798 18.65 29.12 -36.39
C VAL A 798 18.42 30.25 -35.39
N CYS A 799 18.03 31.43 -35.87
CA CYS A 799 17.87 32.63 -35.02
C CYS A 799 19.14 32.95 -34.18
N GLY A 800 20.34 32.72 -34.74
CA GLY A 800 21.61 32.88 -34.00
C GLY A 800 21.94 31.77 -32.99
N VAL A 801 21.09 30.74 -32.86
CA VAL A 801 21.28 29.61 -31.94
C VAL A 801 21.81 28.37 -32.68
N PRO A 802 22.84 27.67 -32.17
CA PRO A 802 23.28 26.39 -32.75
C PRO A 802 22.13 25.39 -32.81
N ALA A 803 21.91 24.82 -33.99
CA ALA A 803 20.76 23.98 -34.28
C ALA A 803 21.13 22.75 -35.11
N ARG A 804 20.28 21.73 -35.05
CA ARG A 804 20.28 20.62 -36.01
C ARG A 804 19.00 20.70 -36.81
N LEU A 805 19.13 20.75 -38.12
CA LEU A 805 18.01 20.83 -39.03
C LEU A 805 17.85 19.50 -39.74
N PHE A 806 16.67 18.89 -39.63
CA PHE A 806 16.31 17.67 -40.34
C PHE A 806 15.29 18.00 -41.42
N ARG A 807 15.52 17.54 -42.66
CA ARG A 807 14.48 17.56 -43.71
C ARG A 807 13.72 16.24 -43.71
N VAL A 808 12.77 16.13 -42.80
CA VAL A 808 11.96 14.92 -42.54
C VAL A 808 10.48 15.29 -42.47
N SER A 809 9.63 14.31 -42.74
CA SER A 809 8.18 14.50 -42.74
C SER A 809 7.48 13.28 -42.21
N PHE A 810 6.52 13.51 -41.33
CA PHE A 810 5.56 12.51 -40.88
C PHE A 810 4.14 12.81 -41.39
N THR A 811 4.01 13.74 -42.34
CA THR A 811 2.73 14.18 -42.95
C THR A 811 2.67 13.91 -44.45
N GLY A 812 3.80 13.58 -45.06
CA GLY A 812 3.97 13.42 -46.51
C GLY A 812 4.17 14.74 -47.27
N GLU A 813 4.12 15.88 -46.58
CA GLU A 813 4.48 17.19 -47.13
C GLU A 813 5.99 17.45 -47.03
N ILE A 814 6.50 18.48 -47.72
CA ILE A 814 7.82 19.01 -47.40
C ILE A 814 7.86 19.47 -45.93
N GLY A 815 8.95 19.14 -45.23
CA GLY A 815 9.03 19.34 -43.79
C GLY A 815 10.44 19.57 -43.27
N PHE A 816 10.53 20.35 -42.20
CA PHE A 816 11.76 20.67 -41.48
C PHE A 816 11.54 20.51 -39.98
N GLU A 817 12.43 19.79 -39.30
CA GLU A 817 12.47 19.73 -37.83
C GLU A 817 13.67 20.52 -37.33
N ILE A 818 13.39 21.61 -36.64
CA ILE A 818 14.38 22.50 -36.05
C ILE A 818 14.65 22.02 -34.63
N ASN A 819 15.84 21.46 -34.41
CA ASN A 819 16.28 20.99 -33.11
C ASN A 819 17.22 22.06 -32.53
N VAL A 820 16.81 22.71 -31.42
CA VAL A 820 17.62 23.70 -30.70
C VAL A 820 17.76 23.31 -29.23
N PRO A 821 18.79 23.76 -28.51
CA PRO A 821 18.89 23.52 -27.07
C PRO A 821 17.61 24.01 -26.37
N ALA A 822 17.10 23.20 -25.43
CA ALA A 822 15.79 23.37 -24.82
C ALA A 822 15.51 24.80 -24.30
N ASP A 823 16.51 25.45 -23.71
CA ASP A 823 16.41 26.82 -23.18
C ASP A 823 16.03 27.88 -24.23
N TYR A 824 16.32 27.63 -25.51
CA TYR A 824 15.99 28.52 -26.63
C TYR A 824 14.68 28.15 -27.32
N GLY A 825 14.09 26.99 -26.98
CA GLY A 825 12.94 26.42 -27.69
C GLY A 825 11.80 27.41 -27.89
N GLN A 826 11.35 28.07 -26.81
CA GLN A 826 10.25 29.03 -26.89
C GLN A 826 10.59 30.23 -27.79
N SER A 827 11.77 30.82 -27.65
CA SER A 827 12.17 31.99 -28.46
C SER A 827 12.27 31.67 -29.96
N VAL A 828 12.74 30.46 -30.29
CA VAL A 828 12.81 30.00 -31.68
C VAL A 828 11.41 29.69 -32.21
N LEU A 829 10.52 29.10 -31.40
CA LEU A 829 9.12 28.89 -31.77
C LEU A 829 8.42 30.21 -32.07
N GLU A 830 8.60 31.23 -31.23
CA GLU A 830 8.03 32.56 -31.45
C GLU A 830 8.52 33.18 -32.77
N ALA A 831 9.81 33.05 -33.09
CA ALA A 831 10.36 33.51 -34.36
C ALA A 831 9.82 32.73 -35.58
N VAL A 832 9.69 31.40 -35.45
CA VAL A 832 9.07 30.55 -36.47
C VAL A 832 7.61 30.95 -36.68
N TRP A 833 6.84 31.13 -35.60
CA TRP A 833 5.44 31.54 -35.65
C TRP A 833 5.28 32.91 -36.31
N ALA A 834 6.13 33.88 -35.99
CA ALA A 834 6.10 35.21 -36.60
C ALA A 834 6.30 35.20 -38.14
N ASN A 835 7.01 34.21 -38.67
CA ASN A 835 7.16 34.00 -40.12
C ASN A 835 6.02 33.15 -40.72
N ALA A 836 5.39 32.32 -39.91
CA ALA A 836 4.36 31.38 -40.32
C ALA A 836 2.96 32.02 -40.37
N GLU A 837 2.62 32.86 -39.39
CA GLU A 837 1.30 33.51 -39.28
C GLU A 837 0.94 34.34 -40.53
N PRO A 838 1.83 35.20 -41.10
CA PRO A 838 1.52 35.95 -42.32
C PRO A 838 1.32 35.08 -43.57
N LEU A 839 1.70 33.81 -43.50
CA LEU A 839 1.56 32.84 -44.57
C LEU A 839 0.33 31.94 -44.40
N ASP A 840 -0.58 32.25 -43.47
CA ASP A 840 -1.78 31.46 -43.16
C ASP A 840 -1.43 30.05 -42.64
N ALA A 841 -0.31 29.89 -41.93
CA ALA A 841 0.02 28.65 -41.26
C ALA A 841 -0.81 28.44 -39.98
N CYS A 842 -0.89 27.20 -39.49
CA CYS A 842 -1.47 26.90 -38.18
C CYS A 842 -0.47 26.22 -37.25
N VAL A 843 -0.75 26.26 -35.96
CA VAL A 843 -0.24 25.25 -35.01
C VAL A 843 -1.20 24.08 -34.96
N TYR A 844 -0.68 22.87 -34.77
CA TYR A 844 -1.50 21.67 -34.68
C TYR A 844 -0.95 20.71 -33.63
N GLY A 845 -1.84 19.88 -33.08
CA GLY A 845 -1.52 18.94 -32.01
C GLY A 845 -1.37 17.50 -32.48
N THR A 846 -1.30 16.57 -31.53
CA THR A 846 -1.13 15.14 -31.80
C THR A 846 -2.29 14.52 -32.58
N GLU A 847 -3.52 15.02 -32.44
CA GLU A 847 -4.65 14.46 -33.20
C GLU A 847 -4.50 14.74 -34.70
N THR A 848 -4.21 16.00 -35.07
CA THR A 848 -3.93 16.38 -36.45
C THR A 848 -2.71 15.62 -36.98
N MET A 849 -1.67 15.44 -36.15
CA MET A 849 -0.52 14.61 -36.50
C MET A 849 -0.93 13.16 -36.83
N HIS A 850 -1.82 12.55 -36.03
CA HIS A 850 -2.34 11.21 -36.25
C HIS A 850 -3.18 11.09 -37.53
N VAL A 851 -3.96 12.11 -37.89
CA VAL A 851 -4.69 12.13 -39.17
C VAL A 851 -3.72 12.23 -40.35
N LEU A 852 -2.80 13.21 -40.32
CA LEU A 852 -1.89 13.48 -41.44
C LEU A 852 -0.96 12.30 -41.75
N ARG A 853 -0.48 11.58 -40.72
CA ARG A 853 0.33 10.36 -40.89
C ARG A 853 -0.51 9.19 -41.40
N ALA A 854 -1.76 9.07 -40.96
CA ALA A 854 -2.65 8.00 -41.39
C ALA A 854 -3.07 8.16 -42.86
N GLU A 855 -3.26 9.39 -43.31
CA GLU A 855 -3.47 9.71 -44.74
C GLU A 855 -2.33 9.19 -45.63
N LYS A 856 -1.10 9.08 -45.09
CA LYS A 856 0.10 8.60 -45.80
C LYS A 856 0.45 7.13 -45.55
N GLY A 857 -0.31 6.39 -44.74
CA GLY A 857 0.02 4.99 -44.47
C GLY A 857 1.10 4.77 -43.42
N TYR A 858 1.46 5.78 -42.63
CA TYR A 858 2.51 5.64 -41.60
C TYR A 858 1.96 5.08 -40.30
N ILE A 859 2.72 4.21 -39.65
CA ILE A 859 2.32 3.55 -38.40
C ILE A 859 2.60 4.40 -37.17
N ILE A 860 1.87 4.16 -36.09
CA ILE A 860 2.23 4.57 -34.73
C ILE A 860 2.48 3.31 -33.91
N VAL A 861 3.72 3.13 -33.41
CA VAL A 861 4.05 2.02 -32.53
C VAL A 861 3.23 2.12 -31.24
N GLY A 862 2.52 1.06 -30.90
CA GLY A 862 1.62 0.98 -29.75
C GLY A 862 0.14 1.18 -30.10
N GLN A 863 -0.16 1.75 -31.28
CA GLN A 863 -1.53 1.89 -31.79
C GLN A 863 -1.76 0.92 -32.96
N ASP A 864 -0.93 0.99 -34.01
CA ASP A 864 -1.01 0.06 -35.15
C ASP A 864 -0.18 -1.22 -34.94
N THR A 865 0.54 -1.27 -33.81
CA THR A 865 1.30 -2.44 -33.37
C THR A 865 0.96 -2.75 -31.91
N ASP A 866 0.63 -4.00 -31.61
CA ASP A 866 0.17 -4.44 -30.28
C ASP A 866 1.17 -5.40 -29.58
N GLY A 867 2.42 -5.41 -30.04
CA GLY A 867 3.44 -6.35 -29.59
C GLY A 867 3.42 -7.70 -30.32
N THR A 868 2.45 -7.95 -31.23
CA THR A 868 2.35 -9.16 -32.06
C THR A 868 2.45 -8.89 -33.57
N VAL A 869 2.73 -7.63 -33.93
CA VAL A 869 2.88 -7.17 -35.31
C VAL A 869 4.35 -7.20 -35.70
N THR A 870 4.68 -7.91 -36.78
CA THR A 870 6.01 -7.89 -37.40
C THR A 870 6.15 -6.70 -38.35
N PRO A 871 7.37 -6.32 -38.77
CA PRO A 871 7.54 -5.31 -39.82
C PRO A 871 6.77 -5.63 -41.12
N ASP A 872 6.60 -6.91 -41.46
CA ASP A 872 5.79 -7.31 -42.63
C ASP A 872 4.28 -7.12 -42.39
N ASP A 873 3.80 -7.50 -41.21
CA ASP A 873 2.40 -7.29 -40.83
C ASP A 873 2.07 -5.79 -40.85
N ALA A 874 2.99 -4.92 -40.38
CA ALA A 874 2.85 -3.46 -40.36
C ALA A 874 3.01 -2.77 -41.73
N GLY A 875 3.27 -3.51 -42.82
CA GLY A 875 3.44 -2.93 -44.16
C GLY A 875 4.79 -2.25 -44.39
N VAL A 876 5.77 -2.44 -43.50
CA VAL A 876 7.10 -1.82 -43.53
C VAL A 876 8.22 -2.85 -43.76
N ALA A 877 7.91 -3.97 -44.44
CA ALA A 877 8.89 -5.00 -44.81
C ALA A 877 10.07 -4.45 -45.64
N TRP A 878 9.86 -3.32 -46.35
CA TRP A 878 10.93 -2.63 -47.09
C TRP A 878 12.04 -2.10 -46.17
N ALA A 879 11.75 -1.88 -44.89
CA ALA A 879 12.72 -1.46 -43.88
C ALA A 879 13.51 -2.64 -43.29
N VAL A 880 13.23 -3.89 -43.68
CA VAL A 880 13.98 -5.08 -43.23
C VAL A 880 15.00 -5.49 -44.29
N SER A 881 16.29 -5.46 -43.95
CA SER A 881 17.34 -5.84 -44.91
C SER A 881 17.38 -7.34 -45.15
N LYS A 882 17.25 -7.74 -46.42
CA LYS A 882 17.47 -9.13 -46.87
C LYS A 882 18.95 -9.51 -46.98
N LYS A 883 19.86 -8.53 -46.90
CA LYS A 883 21.31 -8.71 -47.11
C LYS A 883 22.08 -8.86 -45.80
N LYS A 884 21.51 -8.38 -44.69
CA LYS A 884 22.15 -8.49 -43.37
C LYS A 884 22.11 -9.94 -42.91
N LYS A 885 23.22 -10.40 -42.34
CA LYS A 885 23.34 -11.73 -41.77
C LYS A 885 22.83 -11.77 -40.34
N ASP A 886 22.81 -10.63 -39.66
CA ASP A 886 22.42 -10.54 -38.26
C ASP A 886 21.82 -9.18 -37.92
N PHE A 887 20.88 -9.21 -36.96
CA PHE A 887 20.31 -8.10 -36.19
C PHE A 887 19.33 -8.66 -35.14
N VAL A 888 19.07 -7.91 -34.08
CA VAL A 888 18.12 -8.29 -33.02
C VAL A 888 16.74 -8.57 -33.60
N GLY A 889 16.30 -9.84 -33.55
CA GLY A 889 15.01 -10.28 -34.08
C GLY A 889 15.03 -10.98 -35.44
N ILE A 890 16.17 -11.00 -36.16
CA ILE A 890 16.25 -11.63 -37.49
C ILE A 890 15.85 -13.10 -37.47
N ARG A 891 16.25 -13.82 -36.42
CA ARG A 891 15.92 -15.24 -36.22
C ARG A 891 14.47 -15.44 -35.81
N GLY A 892 13.92 -14.52 -35.02
CA GLY A 892 12.52 -14.51 -34.60
C GLY A 892 11.59 -14.44 -35.80
N LEU A 893 11.87 -13.52 -36.74
CA LEU A 893 11.14 -13.33 -38.00
C LEU A 893 11.01 -14.61 -38.86
N GLN A 894 11.91 -15.58 -38.70
CA GLN A 894 11.91 -16.84 -39.45
C GLN A 894 11.11 -17.96 -38.79
N ARG A 895 10.49 -17.72 -37.62
CA ARG A 895 9.69 -18.74 -36.94
C ARG A 895 8.46 -19.13 -37.79
N PRO A 896 8.03 -20.40 -37.74
CA PRO A 896 6.91 -20.89 -38.56
C PRO A 896 5.64 -20.04 -38.47
N ASP A 897 5.32 -19.51 -37.29
CA ASP A 897 4.13 -18.66 -37.08
C ASP A 897 4.24 -17.27 -37.73
N LEU A 898 5.45 -16.71 -37.83
CA LEU A 898 5.69 -15.36 -38.38
C LEU A 898 5.82 -15.35 -39.89
N VAL A 899 6.10 -16.50 -40.50
CA VAL A 899 6.14 -16.69 -41.96
C VAL A 899 4.88 -17.36 -42.51
N LYS A 900 3.91 -17.71 -41.65
CA LYS A 900 2.67 -18.37 -42.06
C LYS A 900 1.81 -17.43 -42.90
N GLU A 901 1.14 -17.98 -43.91
CA GLU A 901 0.07 -17.27 -44.62
C GLU A 901 -1.13 -16.97 -43.70
N GLY A 902 -1.86 -15.89 -43.99
CA GLY A 902 -3.09 -15.53 -43.28
C GLY A 902 -2.88 -14.83 -41.93
N ARG A 903 -1.65 -14.38 -41.62
CA ARG A 903 -1.39 -13.47 -40.50
C ARG A 903 -2.21 -12.18 -40.62
N LYS A 904 -2.45 -11.51 -39.49
CA LYS A 904 -3.06 -10.17 -39.51
C LYS A 904 -2.08 -9.19 -40.13
N GLN A 905 -2.53 -8.48 -41.14
CA GLN A 905 -1.76 -7.50 -41.88
C GLN A 905 -2.48 -6.16 -41.80
N LEU A 906 -1.71 -5.09 -41.61
CA LEU A 906 -2.21 -3.74 -41.59
C LEU A 906 -2.66 -3.36 -43.00
N VAL A 907 -3.91 -2.95 -43.12
CA VAL A 907 -4.56 -2.52 -44.36
C VAL A 907 -5.39 -1.27 -44.11
N GLY A 908 -5.68 -0.54 -45.18
CA GLY A 908 -6.65 0.55 -45.13
C GLY A 908 -8.08 0.01 -45.16
N LEU A 909 -9.00 0.72 -44.52
CA LEU A 909 -10.43 0.51 -44.62
C LEU A 909 -11.12 1.81 -45.01
N VAL A 910 -12.11 1.71 -45.88
CA VAL A 910 -13.04 2.81 -46.18
C VAL A 910 -14.47 2.36 -45.98
N THR A 911 -15.27 3.17 -45.31
CA THR A 911 -16.70 2.88 -45.10
C THR A 911 -17.51 3.13 -46.37
N LYS A 912 -18.58 2.36 -46.58
CA LYS A 912 -19.51 2.61 -47.68
C LYS A 912 -20.21 3.97 -47.57
N ASP A 913 -20.59 4.37 -46.36
CA ASP A 913 -20.94 5.76 -46.07
C ASP A 913 -19.64 6.53 -45.79
N PRO A 914 -19.17 7.40 -46.71
CA PRO A 914 -17.90 8.08 -46.56
C PRO A 914 -17.85 9.04 -45.36
N LYS A 915 -18.99 9.37 -44.73
CA LYS A 915 -19.04 10.25 -43.55
C LYS A 915 -18.91 9.52 -42.23
N LEU A 916 -19.03 8.19 -42.26
CA LEU A 916 -19.02 7.39 -41.04
C LEU A 916 -17.58 7.07 -40.62
N VAL A 917 -17.15 7.62 -39.50
CA VAL A 917 -15.87 7.28 -38.86
C VAL A 917 -16.07 6.03 -38.00
N LEU A 918 -15.15 5.07 -38.11
CA LEU A 918 -15.19 3.83 -37.32
C LEU A 918 -14.67 4.09 -35.90
N GLU A 919 -15.12 3.28 -34.94
CA GLU A 919 -14.53 3.27 -33.59
C GLU A 919 -13.21 2.48 -33.62
N GLU A 920 -12.13 3.07 -33.10
CA GLU A 920 -10.86 2.37 -32.91
C GLU A 920 -11.06 1.20 -31.93
N GLY A 921 -10.47 0.03 -32.23
CA GLY A 921 -10.68 -1.22 -31.51
C GLY A 921 -11.89 -2.06 -31.98
N ALA A 922 -12.73 -1.52 -32.87
CA ALA A 922 -13.88 -2.26 -33.39
C ALA A 922 -13.46 -3.51 -34.18
N GLN A 923 -14.19 -4.61 -34.00
CA GLN A 923 -13.85 -5.90 -34.59
C GLN A 923 -14.28 -5.99 -36.06
N VAL A 924 -13.49 -6.68 -36.88
CA VAL A 924 -13.77 -6.89 -38.31
C VAL A 924 -14.14 -8.36 -38.55
N VAL A 925 -15.22 -8.62 -39.27
CA VAL A 925 -15.72 -9.97 -39.62
C VAL A 925 -16.00 -10.07 -41.12
N ALA A 926 -15.93 -11.28 -41.68
CA ALA A 926 -16.32 -11.55 -43.07
C ALA A 926 -17.84 -11.56 -43.26
N ASN A 927 -18.59 -12.08 -42.29
CA ASN A 927 -20.04 -12.22 -42.37
C ASN A 927 -20.71 -11.65 -41.11
N PRO A 928 -21.54 -10.59 -41.21
CA PRO A 928 -22.16 -9.97 -40.06
C PRO A 928 -23.32 -10.79 -39.48
N ASN A 929 -23.74 -11.86 -40.17
CA ASN A 929 -24.81 -12.75 -39.76
C ASN A 929 -24.29 -14.11 -39.24
N GLU A 930 -22.98 -14.24 -39.05
CA GLU A 930 -22.40 -15.46 -38.46
C GLU A 930 -22.97 -15.70 -37.05
N PRO A 931 -23.30 -16.96 -36.68
CA PRO A 931 -23.73 -17.28 -35.32
C PRO A 931 -22.70 -16.82 -34.28
N LYS A 932 -23.18 -16.37 -33.13
CA LYS A 932 -22.28 -15.98 -32.02
C LYS A 932 -21.74 -17.24 -31.32
N PRO A 933 -20.44 -17.29 -30.96
CA PRO A 933 -19.41 -16.28 -31.22
C PRO A 933 -18.98 -16.25 -32.70
N MET A 934 -18.84 -15.03 -33.25
CA MET A 934 -18.41 -14.80 -34.63
C MET A 934 -16.89 -14.96 -34.78
N THR A 935 -16.45 -15.34 -35.98
CA THR A 935 -15.03 -15.41 -36.32
C THR A 935 -14.51 -14.00 -36.60
N MET A 936 -13.68 -13.48 -35.70
CA MET A 936 -13.04 -12.17 -35.84
C MET A 936 -11.82 -12.28 -36.73
N LEU A 937 -11.80 -11.53 -37.84
CA LEU A 937 -10.65 -11.44 -38.74
C LEU A 937 -9.58 -10.48 -38.22
N GLY A 938 -9.96 -9.52 -37.38
CA GLY A 938 -9.12 -8.37 -37.11
C GLY A 938 -9.81 -7.29 -36.32
N HIS A 939 -9.15 -6.14 -36.22
CA HIS A 939 -9.70 -4.95 -35.57
C HIS A 939 -9.18 -3.66 -36.21
N VAL A 940 -9.96 -2.59 -36.09
CA VAL A 940 -9.59 -1.22 -36.46
C VAL A 940 -8.53 -0.71 -35.48
N THR A 941 -7.41 -0.20 -35.98
CA THR A 941 -6.31 0.34 -35.15
C THR A 941 -6.32 1.87 -35.11
N SER A 942 -6.64 2.50 -36.23
CA SER A 942 -6.65 3.96 -36.40
C SER A 942 -7.87 4.36 -37.22
N SER A 943 -8.60 5.42 -36.86
CA SER A 943 -9.81 5.82 -37.61
C SER A 943 -10.13 7.31 -37.47
N TYR A 944 -10.27 7.99 -38.60
CA TYR A 944 -10.38 9.45 -38.64
C TYR A 944 -11.36 9.93 -39.72
N TRP A 945 -11.89 11.14 -39.52
CA TRP A 945 -12.36 11.96 -40.63
C TRP A 945 -11.14 12.65 -41.27
N SER A 946 -10.96 12.50 -42.58
CA SER A 946 -9.95 13.24 -43.34
C SER A 946 -10.64 14.28 -44.22
N GLU A 947 -10.43 15.55 -43.87
CA GLU A 947 -10.89 16.69 -44.68
C GLU A 947 -10.20 16.70 -46.05
N ASN A 948 -8.92 16.30 -46.10
CA ASN A 948 -8.11 16.26 -47.31
C ASN A 948 -8.58 15.20 -48.31
N CYS A 949 -9.08 14.06 -47.82
CA CYS A 949 -9.68 13.01 -48.63
C CYS A 949 -11.19 13.19 -48.85
N GLY A 950 -11.83 14.13 -48.13
CA GLY A 950 -13.28 14.35 -48.15
C GLY A 950 -14.10 13.16 -47.63
N ARG A 951 -13.49 12.30 -46.80
CA ARG A 951 -14.10 11.06 -46.29
C ARG A 951 -13.44 10.55 -45.01
N SER A 952 -14.09 9.61 -44.34
CA SER A 952 -13.46 8.79 -43.31
C SER A 952 -12.45 7.81 -43.88
N ILE A 953 -11.37 7.62 -43.14
CA ILE A 953 -10.27 6.70 -43.42
C ILE A 953 -9.96 5.90 -42.15
N ALA A 954 -9.51 4.66 -42.30
CA ALA A 954 -9.12 3.85 -41.15
C ALA A 954 -8.01 2.85 -41.51
N PHE A 955 -7.23 2.45 -40.53
CA PHE A 955 -6.37 1.28 -40.57
C PHE A 955 -6.99 0.14 -39.78
N ALA A 956 -6.69 -1.08 -40.21
CA ALA A 956 -7.05 -2.28 -39.47
C ALA A 956 -6.01 -3.38 -39.65
N LEU A 957 -5.79 -4.16 -38.59
CA LEU A 957 -5.05 -5.42 -38.66
C LEU A 957 -6.02 -6.54 -39.03
N VAL A 958 -5.98 -7.01 -40.28
CA VAL A 958 -6.92 -7.99 -40.82
C VAL A 958 -6.19 -9.26 -41.24
N ALA A 959 -6.69 -10.43 -40.83
CA ALA A 959 -6.16 -11.74 -41.21
C ALA A 959 -6.15 -11.93 -42.74
N GLY A 960 -4.94 -12.08 -43.29
CA GLY A 960 -4.71 -12.12 -44.74
C GLY A 960 -5.07 -10.82 -45.47
N GLY A 961 -5.06 -9.67 -44.77
CA GLY A 961 -5.62 -8.41 -45.25
C GLY A 961 -5.19 -8.00 -46.66
N ARG A 962 -3.91 -8.18 -47.02
CA ARG A 962 -3.43 -7.80 -48.37
C ARG A 962 -4.05 -8.63 -49.49
N ALA A 963 -4.41 -9.88 -49.22
CA ALA A 963 -5.11 -10.74 -50.19
C ALA A 963 -6.60 -10.41 -50.33
N ARG A 964 -7.11 -9.49 -49.50
CA ARG A 964 -8.52 -9.09 -49.43
C ARG A 964 -8.78 -7.72 -50.06
N MET A 965 -7.84 -7.18 -50.83
CA MET A 965 -7.97 -5.86 -51.43
C MET A 965 -9.24 -5.74 -52.29
N GLY A 966 -10.05 -4.71 -52.05
CA GLY A 966 -11.37 -4.52 -52.67
C GLY A 966 -12.50 -5.38 -52.10
N GLU A 967 -12.23 -6.29 -51.16
CA GLU A 967 -13.26 -7.10 -50.50
C GLU A 967 -14.08 -6.22 -49.53
N THR A 968 -15.40 -6.45 -49.49
CA THR A 968 -16.26 -5.87 -48.45
C THR A 968 -16.21 -6.74 -47.19
N LEU A 969 -15.76 -6.15 -46.08
CA LEU A 969 -15.84 -6.71 -44.73
C LEU A 969 -16.86 -5.94 -43.89
N TYR A 970 -17.09 -6.39 -42.67
CA TYR A 970 -18.10 -5.82 -41.79
C TYR A 970 -17.57 -5.55 -40.39
N VAL A 971 -18.01 -4.45 -39.79
CA VAL A 971 -17.73 -4.05 -38.42
C VAL A 971 -19.06 -4.08 -37.64
N PRO A 972 -19.34 -5.17 -36.90
CA PRO A 972 -20.56 -5.30 -36.11
C PRO A 972 -20.43 -4.50 -34.80
N MET A 973 -21.40 -3.62 -34.56
CA MET A 973 -21.57 -2.81 -33.35
C MET A 973 -22.82 -3.29 -32.59
N PRO A 974 -23.03 -2.88 -31.31
CA PRO A 974 -24.20 -3.30 -30.55
C PRO A 974 -25.55 -2.97 -31.21
N ASP A 975 -25.62 -1.88 -31.97
CA ASP A 975 -26.84 -1.30 -32.55
C ASP A 975 -26.87 -1.34 -34.10
N ARG A 976 -25.73 -1.56 -34.77
CA ARG A 976 -25.62 -1.50 -36.23
C ARG A 976 -24.50 -2.40 -36.76
N THR A 977 -24.51 -2.65 -38.07
CA THR A 977 -23.39 -3.27 -38.79
C THR A 977 -22.90 -2.31 -39.86
N ILE A 978 -21.60 -2.05 -39.88
CA ILE A 978 -20.98 -1.12 -40.83
C ILE A 978 -20.24 -1.93 -41.89
N ALA A 979 -20.56 -1.71 -43.17
CA ALA A 979 -19.81 -2.31 -44.28
C ALA A 979 -18.59 -1.44 -44.63
N VAL A 980 -17.44 -2.08 -44.75
CA VAL A 980 -16.15 -1.46 -45.08
C VAL A 980 -15.52 -2.17 -46.26
N GLU A 981 -14.80 -1.44 -47.11
CA GLU A 981 -13.99 -1.99 -48.19
C GLU A 981 -12.52 -1.96 -47.79
N VAL A 982 -11.81 -3.06 -48.01
CA VAL A 982 -10.36 -3.17 -47.76
C VAL A 982 -9.60 -2.48 -48.88
N THR A 983 -8.69 -1.58 -48.53
CA THR A 983 -7.88 -0.76 -49.44
C THR A 983 -6.41 -0.73 -49.02
N ASP A 984 -5.53 -0.16 -49.84
CA ASP A 984 -4.16 0.13 -49.44
C ASP A 984 -4.11 1.23 -48.38
N LEU A 985 -2.94 1.34 -47.72
CA LEU A 985 -2.74 2.22 -46.57
C LEU A 985 -2.60 3.71 -46.94
N VAL A 986 -2.39 4.06 -48.22
CA VAL A 986 -2.11 5.44 -48.63
C VAL A 986 -3.36 6.07 -49.23
N PHE A 987 -4.02 6.92 -48.44
CA PHE A 987 -5.27 7.57 -48.84
C PHE A 987 -5.06 8.92 -49.55
N PHE A 988 -3.90 9.55 -49.35
CA PHE A 988 -3.59 10.86 -49.89
C PHE A 988 -2.21 10.91 -50.57
N ASP A 989 -2.14 11.53 -51.74
CA ASP A 989 -0.91 11.71 -52.54
C ASP A 989 -0.12 10.39 -52.70
N LYS A 990 -0.76 9.40 -53.34
CA LYS A 990 -0.21 8.04 -53.45
C LYS A 990 1.14 7.97 -54.17
N GLU A 991 1.37 8.88 -55.12
CA GLU A 991 2.64 9.00 -55.86
C GLU A 991 3.75 9.69 -55.05
N GLY A 992 3.41 10.35 -53.93
CA GLY A 992 4.37 10.93 -52.98
C GLY A 992 5.08 12.19 -53.48
N GLY A 993 4.51 12.92 -54.44
CA GLY A 993 5.18 14.06 -55.07
C GLY A 993 5.37 15.25 -54.12
N ARG A 994 4.47 15.41 -53.15
CA ARG A 994 4.41 16.59 -52.27
C ARG A 994 5.54 16.68 -51.25
N ILE A 995 6.24 15.57 -50.99
CA ILE A 995 7.38 15.53 -50.07
C ILE A 995 8.59 16.34 -50.59
N HIS A 996 8.58 16.66 -51.89
CA HIS A 996 9.62 17.43 -52.56
C HIS A 996 9.33 18.94 -52.65
N GLY A 997 8.15 19.38 -52.20
CA GLY A 997 7.74 20.79 -52.21
C GLY A 997 7.11 21.22 -53.52
#